data_AF-A0A915D2Y8-F1
#
_entry.id   AF-A0A915D2Y8-F1
#
_cell.length_a   1.000
_cell.length_b   1.000
_cell.length_c   1.000
_cell.angle_alpha   90.00
_cell.angle_beta   90.00
_cell.angle_gamma   90.00
#
_symmetry.space_group_name_H-M   'P 1'
#
loop_
_entity.id
_entity.type
_entity.pdbx_description
1 polymer ?
#
loop_
_entity_poly.entity_id
_entity_poly.type
_entity_poly.pdbx_seq_one_letter_code
_entity_poly.pdbx_strand_id
1 'polypeptide(L)'
;MSGFENAQISVLDYAIFGFSLVISIGTGIYHAIQSRRLFKKKEGINWTAKEEFLIGGVLMLGLPAEIFERGTHIWMSFIVGGIASVITAMVFLPVFYKIKCICIHEYFIHRYNSMLIRRTYSGIFLIFNLVSLSVIIYAPAVALSKVIAIDKWLLVVVFGTTATIYTSVGGLKAVVWTDSFQALFMYGGVIALIWNALGNEKVGGISRVWKLGIENGQLTDLFRFDPSIFQYNSFWINLFSGTITWLASFGINQLSIQHYNSVPTLRNAKQIIYFTIIPFSMLVTTISFIGLLVLAYFYNCNPLETQEIVEKDHLTMLFAFRILGTTPGLFGLYITCIMSATLSSISSNLSSSAAALYEDFLRQIVERNLTDVQATNFNKLVVLLLGIMSTILAFAAERLGGILRMCASVLGAFSGPMVGIFVLAMFVPKAGTKATMISFVVSNIIMCTICTANYVLDPYSKLARRTNSTLAGCDHHNFTIPPTLNYDPFYGDPHTSHVARISIYAYPGLGLIIMLSIGLPLVYLLDEPVLENIEHLTFWGRNLPVPKMVLDSRKNKSMSVFETAQISVLDYAVFGFSLLISLVTGIYHAIRSRLLLKGDDGIKRTAKDEFLIGGRQMPRIPIALSLLTSFLSGILMLGLPAEIFQRGTHIWMSFIVGGLASLITAIVFLPVFYKIKCTCIHEYFIHRYNSKLIRRSFSAIFLVFILVYMAIVIYAPSVAMSKVINVDKWLLILVFGATATIYTSVGGLKAVVWTDSLQALLMYGGVVALIWKALANEKVGGISRVWNLGVESGRIGDLFRFDPSIVQYNSFWINLVSGTITWLASFGVNQLSIQRYNSVPTLKNAKQIIYFTIIPFSVLVTIVSFIGLLNTSPTPGLFGLYITCIMSATLSTISSGLSSSAAAFYEDFLRQGVERRNWTDRQATSINKLIVLFFGILSTGLAFAAEPLGGILRVCVSVMGAISGPMVGIFVLAMFWPKAGVKATMISFVVSTFIMCAICFANYVIDPYSELSRPTNSTLEGCNYRNFTVQPAPNYDAYYGDPEANYFSRISIYAYPGLGMVIMLLIGVPLVYLLDEPVIKNIEHLTFWGRNLPFPNTHDTKPLVDETKSTPLNVINVKSTL
;
A
#
# COMPACT_ATOMS: atom_id res chain seq x y z
N MET A 1 23.28 24.79 33.55
CA MET A 1 23.85 24.80 32.18
C MET A 1 24.20 26.25 31.89
N SER A 2 25.30 26.73 32.46
CA SER A 2 25.62 28.17 32.47
C SER A 2 26.09 28.72 31.12
N GLY A 3 26.58 27.86 30.22
CA GLY A 3 27.19 28.24 28.95
C GLY A 3 26.32 29.04 27.96
N PHE A 4 25.01 29.06 28.16
CA PHE A 4 24.06 29.81 27.31
C PHE A 4 23.23 30.85 28.08
N GLU A 5 23.43 31.02 29.40
CA GLU A 5 22.55 31.85 30.24
C GLU A 5 22.62 33.36 29.91
N ASN A 6 23.64 33.80 29.15
CA ASN A 6 23.78 35.17 28.63
C ASN A 6 23.78 35.25 27.07
N ALA A 7 23.21 34.27 26.37
CA ALA A 7 23.25 34.18 24.90
C ALA A 7 22.32 35.19 24.19
N GLN A 8 22.69 36.48 24.17
CA GLN A 8 22.02 37.49 23.36
C GLN A 8 22.35 37.33 21.86
N ILE A 9 21.59 36.49 21.18
CA ILE A 9 21.56 36.42 19.71
C ILE A 9 21.16 37.79 19.14
N SER A 10 21.90 38.30 18.15
CA SER A 10 21.64 39.65 17.62
C SER A 10 20.37 39.69 16.76
N VAL A 11 19.76 40.87 16.65
CA VAL A 11 18.60 41.09 15.76
C VAL A 11 18.91 40.71 14.31
N LEU A 12 20.17 40.82 13.87
CA LEU A 12 20.61 40.41 12.53
C LEU A 12 20.65 38.88 12.37
N ASP A 13 21.04 38.13 13.41
CA ASP A 13 21.00 36.66 13.38
C ASP A 13 19.55 36.16 13.31
N TYR A 14 18.63 36.74 14.09
CA TYR A 14 17.20 36.47 13.99
C TYR A 14 16.63 36.87 12.61
N ALA A 15 17.09 37.97 12.03
CA ALA A 15 16.67 38.40 10.70
C ALA A 15 17.14 37.42 9.61
N ILE A 16 18.37 36.90 9.68
CA ILE A 16 18.88 35.87 8.75
C ILE A 16 18.13 34.55 8.90
N PHE A 17 17.87 34.13 10.14
CA PHE A 17 17.06 32.95 10.43
C PHE A 17 15.64 33.07 9.83
N GLY A 18 14.93 34.15 10.15
CA GLY A 18 13.60 34.44 9.61
C GLY A 18 13.59 34.60 8.08
N PHE A 19 14.60 35.24 7.51
CA PHE A 19 14.77 35.40 6.06
C PHE A 19 14.96 34.04 5.36
N SER A 20 15.69 33.10 5.96
CA SER A 20 15.85 31.75 5.40
C SER A 20 14.57 30.90 5.43
N LEU A 21 13.71 31.09 6.45
CA LEU A 21 12.35 30.54 6.48
C LEU A 21 11.48 31.17 5.39
N VAL A 22 11.52 32.50 5.24
CA VAL A 22 10.78 33.24 4.20
C VAL A 22 11.25 32.87 2.79
N ILE A 23 12.55 32.61 2.56
CA ILE A 23 13.07 32.07 1.30
C ILE A 23 12.54 30.65 1.05
N SER A 24 12.58 29.76 2.06
CA SER A 24 12.14 28.36 1.89
C SER A 24 10.63 28.27 1.58
N ILE A 25 9.81 29.04 2.29
CA ILE A 25 8.36 29.15 2.02
C ILE A 25 8.11 29.89 0.70
N GLY A 26 8.84 30.98 0.45
CA GLY A 26 8.68 31.85 -0.72
C GLY A 26 9.05 31.17 -2.04
N THR A 27 10.12 30.37 -2.08
CA THR A 27 10.50 29.54 -3.24
C THR A 27 9.49 28.40 -3.48
N GLY A 28 8.98 27.78 -2.41
CA GLY A 28 7.87 26.81 -2.48
C GLY A 28 6.60 27.41 -3.09
N ILE A 29 6.19 28.60 -2.63
CA ILE A 29 5.04 29.34 -3.17
C ILE A 29 5.32 29.81 -4.61
N TYR A 30 6.51 30.33 -4.89
CA TYR A 30 6.92 30.80 -6.21
C TYR A 30 6.82 29.69 -7.25
N HIS A 31 7.39 28.51 -6.99
CA HIS A 31 7.27 27.37 -7.90
C HIS A 31 5.86 26.77 -7.94
N ALA A 32 5.04 26.89 -6.89
CA ALA A 32 3.62 26.56 -6.92
C ALA A 32 2.79 27.52 -7.79
N ILE A 33 3.16 28.79 -7.88
CA ILE A 33 2.55 29.79 -8.79
C ILE A 33 3.08 29.59 -10.22
N GLN A 34 4.38 29.37 -10.38
CA GLN A 34 5.02 29.20 -11.69
C GLN A 34 4.58 27.90 -12.38
N SER A 35 4.41 26.81 -11.64
CA SER A 35 3.82 25.56 -12.17
C SER A 35 2.38 25.74 -12.63
N ARG A 36 1.56 26.57 -11.96
CA ARG A 36 0.22 26.96 -12.45
C ARG A 36 0.28 27.82 -13.72
N ARG A 37 1.31 28.66 -13.91
CA ARG A 37 1.47 29.52 -15.10
C ARG A 37 2.07 28.79 -16.32
N LEU A 38 2.95 27.80 -16.13
CA LEU A 38 3.71 27.14 -17.21
C LEU A 38 3.03 25.89 -17.81
N PHE A 39 1.74 25.62 -17.56
CA PHE A 39 1.02 24.44 -18.07
C PHE A 39 1.05 24.24 -19.61
N LYS A 40 1.51 25.23 -20.40
CA LYS A 40 1.69 25.12 -21.87
C LYS A 40 3.11 24.74 -22.34
N LYS A 41 4.10 24.56 -21.45
CA LYS A 41 5.47 24.15 -21.80
C LYS A 41 6.04 23.11 -20.84
N LYS A 42 6.35 21.90 -21.35
CA LYS A 42 7.05 20.85 -20.60
C LYS A 42 8.56 21.08 -20.61
N GLU A 43 9.05 21.95 -19.72
CA GLU A 43 10.48 22.13 -19.48
C GLU A 43 10.99 21.20 -18.35
N GLY A 44 12.02 20.42 -18.69
CA GLY A 44 12.70 19.49 -17.78
C GLY A 44 13.60 20.21 -16.78
N ILE A 45 13.99 19.52 -15.70
CA ILE A 45 14.95 20.04 -14.72
C ILE A 45 16.36 19.88 -15.31
N ASN A 46 17.14 20.96 -15.36
CA ASN A 46 18.52 20.88 -15.84
C ASN A 46 19.37 20.05 -14.87
N TRP A 47 20.29 19.23 -15.38
CA TRP A 47 21.04 18.27 -14.57
C TRP A 47 22.02 18.95 -13.59
N THR A 48 22.43 20.18 -13.88
CA THR A 48 23.27 21.04 -13.04
C THR A 48 22.55 21.62 -11.82
N ALA A 49 21.22 21.42 -11.72
CA ALA A 49 20.37 21.90 -10.62
C ALA A 49 19.77 20.71 -9.86
N LYS A 50 20.57 19.66 -9.65
CA LYS A 50 20.24 18.47 -8.86
C LYS A 50 21.47 18.00 -8.09
N GLU A 51 21.67 18.56 -6.92
CA GLU A 51 22.47 17.95 -5.86
C GLU A 51 21.53 17.24 -4.88
N GLU A 52 22.03 16.26 -4.15
CA GLU A 52 21.24 15.46 -3.22
C GLU A 52 21.94 15.38 -1.86
N PHE A 53 21.41 16.13 -0.89
CA PHE A 53 21.99 16.21 0.46
C PHE A 53 21.32 15.22 1.41
N LEU A 54 21.88 14.02 1.45
CA LEU A 54 21.53 12.95 2.40
C LEU A 54 22.04 13.18 3.84
N ILE A 55 22.59 14.37 4.14
CA ILE A 55 23.19 14.71 5.44
C ILE A 55 22.31 15.74 6.15
N GLY A 56 21.49 15.26 7.09
CA GLY A 56 20.58 16.09 7.86
C GLY A 56 21.20 16.77 9.09
N GLY A 57 20.48 17.73 9.68
CA GLY A 57 20.95 18.52 10.83
C GLY A 57 21.40 17.71 12.04
N VAL A 58 20.82 16.52 12.26
CA VAL A 58 21.26 15.56 13.30
C VAL A 58 22.73 15.17 13.13
N LEU A 59 23.19 14.97 11.89
CA LEU A 59 24.59 14.66 11.59
C LEU A 59 25.51 15.89 11.66
N MET A 60 25.00 17.09 11.32
CA MET A 60 25.78 18.32 11.44
C MET A 60 26.12 18.67 12.90
N LEU A 61 25.23 18.30 13.83
CA LEU A 61 25.44 18.43 15.27
C LEU A 61 26.24 17.27 15.86
N GLY A 62 25.83 16.04 15.54
CA GLY A 62 26.36 14.83 16.18
C GLY A 62 27.73 14.37 15.66
N LEU A 63 28.03 14.51 14.36
CA LEU A 63 29.30 14.01 13.81
C LEU A 63 30.54 14.71 14.39
N PRO A 64 30.57 16.05 14.60
CA PRO A 64 31.69 16.71 15.26
C PRO A 64 31.87 16.28 16.72
N ALA A 65 30.77 16.10 17.46
CA ALA A 65 30.80 15.65 18.87
C ALA A 65 31.29 14.20 19.00
N GLU A 66 30.83 13.31 18.11
CA GLU A 66 31.25 11.92 18.02
C GLU A 66 32.75 11.80 17.66
N ILE A 67 33.26 12.67 16.78
CA ILE A 67 34.69 12.73 16.44
C ILE A 67 35.54 13.28 17.60
N PHE A 68 35.04 14.27 18.33
CA PHE A 68 35.68 14.79 19.54
C PHE A 68 35.84 13.70 20.61
N GLU A 69 34.74 13.02 20.97
CA GLU A 69 34.75 12.02 22.05
C GLU A 69 35.36 10.68 21.67
N ARG A 70 35.08 10.15 20.47
CA ARG A 70 35.28 8.73 20.12
C ARG A 70 36.28 8.54 18.99
N GLY A 71 36.40 9.49 18.07
CA GLY A 71 37.50 9.58 17.11
C GLY A 71 37.07 9.56 15.64
N THR A 72 38.04 9.72 14.73
CA THR A 72 37.76 10.02 13.31
C THR A 72 37.22 8.86 12.47
N HIS A 73 36.94 7.68 13.03
CA HIS A 73 36.47 6.51 12.29
C HIS A 73 35.36 6.81 11.28
N ILE A 74 34.36 7.61 11.67
CA ILE A 74 33.19 7.93 10.83
C ILE A 74 33.55 8.90 9.69
N TRP A 75 34.68 9.62 9.75
CA TRP A 75 35.20 10.42 8.64
C TRP A 75 35.46 9.55 7.40
N MET A 76 35.80 8.26 7.56
CA MET A 76 35.88 7.30 6.45
C MET A 76 34.58 7.19 5.62
N SER A 77 33.45 7.71 6.11
CA SER A 77 32.20 7.86 5.35
C SER A 77 32.37 8.55 3.99
N PHE A 78 33.35 9.45 3.79
CA PHE A 78 33.58 9.99 2.44
C PHE A 78 34.13 8.93 1.48
N ILE A 79 35.03 8.05 1.95
CA ILE A 79 35.58 6.95 1.16
C ILE A 79 34.49 5.91 0.89
N VAL A 80 33.81 5.41 1.93
CA VAL A 80 32.81 4.35 1.76
C VAL A 80 31.52 4.83 1.09
N GLY A 81 31.17 6.12 1.24
CA GLY A 81 30.12 6.77 0.44
C GLY A 81 30.52 6.95 -1.02
N GLY A 82 31.79 7.25 -1.31
CA GLY A 82 32.35 7.24 -2.67
C GLY A 82 32.33 5.84 -3.30
N ILE A 83 32.75 4.81 -2.56
CA ILE A 83 32.68 3.40 -2.98
C ILE A 83 31.22 2.99 -3.22
N ALA A 84 30.31 3.26 -2.29
CA ALA A 84 28.88 2.99 -2.45
C ALA A 84 28.26 3.75 -3.63
N SER A 85 28.72 4.98 -3.93
CA SER A 85 28.31 5.76 -5.10
C SER A 85 28.81 5.14 -6.41
N VAL A 86 30.05 4.65 -6.46
CA VAL A 86 30.59 3.92 -7.63
C VAL A 86 29.89 2.57 -7.81
N ILE A 87 29.67 1.81 -6.74
CA ILE A 87 28.85 0.59 -6.75
C ILE A 87 27.44 0.91 -7.25
N THR A 88 26.83 1.99 -6.79
CA THR A 88 25.53 2.44 -7.28
C THR A 88 25.58 2.75 -8.78
N ALA A 89 26.52 3.57 -9.24
CA ALA A 89 26.65 3.95 -10.64
C ALA A 89 26.99 2.76 -11.58
N MET A 90 27.57 1.67 -11.08
CA MET A 90 28.03 0.52 -11.89
C MET A 90 27.18 -0.76 -11.76
N VAL A 91 26.52 -0.96 -10.62
CA VAL A 91 25.68 -2.13 -10.31
C VAL A 91 24.21 -1.77 -10.34
N PHE A 92 23.78 -0.86 -9.47
CA PHE A 92 22.37 -0.59 -9.17
C PHE A 92 21.70 0.34 -10.20
N LEU A 93 22.28 1.52 -10.45
CA LEU A 93 21.75 2.50 -11.40
C LEU A 93 21.61 1.96 -12.84
N PRO A 94 22.57 1.20 -13.41
CA PRO A 94 22.40 0.64 -14.76
C PRO A 94 21.23 -0.34 -14.88
N VAL A 95 20.77 -0.89 -13.76
CA VAL A 95 19.56 -1.71 -13.68
C VAL A 95 18.34 -0.80 -13.52
N PHE A 96 18.24 -0.02 -12.44
CA PHE A 96 17.06 0.81 -12.15
C PHE A 96 16.74 1.86 -13.21
N TYR A 97 17.75 2.50 -13.80
CA TYR A 97 17.56 3.52 -14.83
C TYR A 97 17.02 2.94 -16.15
N LYS A 98 17.30 1.67 -16.45
CA LYS A 98 16.72 1.01 -17.62
C LYS A 98 15.24 0.70 -17.39
N ILE A 99 14.83 0.38 -16.16
CA ILE A 99 13.42 0.22 -15.78
C ILE A 99 12.67 1.58 -15.83
N LYS A 100 13.32 2.65 -15.35
CA LYS A 100 12.81 4.03 -15.16
C LYS A 100 11.73 4.21 -14.08
N CYS A 101 11.84 3.49 -12.95
CA CYS A 101 10.92 3.58 -11.82
C CYS A 101 10.84 4.99 -11.19
N ILE A 102 9.65 5.47 -10.79
CA ILE A 102 9.47 6.67 -9.93
C ILE A 102 9.66 6.31 -8.42
N CYS A 103 9.77 5.03 -8.09
CA CYS A 103 10.05 4.48 -6.78
C CYS A 103 10.79 3.16 -6.94
N ILE A 104 11.72 2.86 -6.02
CA ILE A 104 12.64 1.73 -6.21
C ILE A 104 12.00 0.37 -5.91
N HIS A 105 11.02 0.30 -5.02
CA HIS A 105 10.42 -0.96 -4.56
C HIS A 105 9.74 -1.77 -5.69
N GLU A 106 9.46 -1.10 -6.81
CA GLU A 106 9.12 -1.66 -8.12
C GLU A 106 10.08 -2.73 -8.65
N TYR A 107 11.37 -2.61 -8.35
CA TYR A 107 12.38 -3.59 -8.72
C TYR A 107 11.98 -5.01 -8.30
N PHE A 108 11.37 -5.16 -7.11
CA PHE A 108 10.91 -6.47 -6.63
C PHE A 108 9.77 -7.07 -7.46
N ILE A 109 8.99 -6.26 -8.19
CA ILE A 109 8.04 -6.79 -9.18
C ILE A 109 8.77 -7.18 -10.47
N HIS A 110 9.77 -6.42 -10.92
CA HIS A 110 10.53 -6.83 -12.10
C HIS A 110 11.42 -8.07 -11.85
N ARG A 111 11.89 -8.28 -10.61
CA ARG A 111 12.83 -9.35 -10.21
C ARG A 111 12.20 -10.54 -9.47
N TYR A 112 11.04 -10.37 -8.82
CA TYR A 112 10.31 -11.47 -8.14
C TYR A 112 8.82 -11.55 -8.52
N ASN A 113 8.32 -10.68 -9.42
CA ASN A 113 6.90 -10.58 -9.76
C ASN A 113 5.96 -10.34 -8.55
N SER A 114 6.54 -10.00 -7.40
CA SER A 114 5.88 -10.07 -6.10
C SER A 114 5.54 -8.67 -5.57
N MET A 115 4.26 -8.32 -5.66
CA MET A 115 3.70 -7.15 -4.97
C MET A 115 3.81 -7.29 -3.44
N LEU A 116 3.95 -8.52 -2.92
CA LEU A 116 4.06 -8.78 -1.48
C LEU A 116 5.44 -8.36 -0.97
N ILE A 117 6.55 -8.76 -1.60
CA ILE A 117 7.88 -8.24 -1.25
C ILE A 117 7.92 -6.71 -1.37
N ARG A 118 7.40 -6.14 -2.47
CA ARG A 118 7.34 -4.69 -2.67
C ARG A 118 6.63 -3.96 -1.52
N ARG A 119 5.52 -4.52 -1.00
CA ARG A 119 4.74 -3.91 0.08
C ARG A 119 5.26 -4.21 1.47
N THR A 120 5.84 -5.37 1.73
CA THR A 120 6.53 -5.65 2.99
C THR A 120 7.75 -4.74 3.13
N TYR A 121 8.54 -4.58 2.07
CA TYR A 121 9.64 -3.61 2.03
C TYR A 121 9.14 -2.17 2.20
N SER A 122 8.17 -1.72 1.39
CA SER A 122 7.69 -0.33 1.46
C SER A 122 6.97 -0.01 2.78
N GLY A 123 6.28 -0.97 3.38
CA GLY A 123 5.67 -0.83 4.71
C GLY A 123 6.71 -0.67 5.82
N ILE A 124 7.76 -1.51 5.81
CA ILE A 124 8.90 -1.37 6.74
C ILE A 124 9.64 -0.05 6.49
N PHE A 125 9.88 0.32 5.23
CA PHE A 125 10.46 1.61 4.83
C PHE A 125 9.64 2.81 5.36
N LEU A 126 8.31 2.77 5.27
CA LEU A 126 7.45 3.85 5.77
C LEU A 126 7.43 3.93 7.30
N ILE A 127 7.36 2.80 7.99
CA ILE A 127 7.45 2.76 9.47
C ILE A 127 8.82 3.31 9.92
N PHE A 128 9.90 2.84 9.31
CA PHE A 128 11.26 3.32 9.54
C PHE A 128 11.40 4.83 9.30
N ASN A 129 10.90 5.35 8.18
CA ASN A 129 10.99 6.78 7.86
C ASN A 129 10.10 7.65 8.75
N LEU A 130 8.93 7.18 9.19
CA LEU A 130 8.08 7.93 10.12
C LEU A 130 8.72 8.07 11.49
N VAL A 131 9.29 6.98 12.02
CA VAL A 131 10.09 7.03 13.26
C VAL A 131 11.29 7.95 13.07
N SER A 132 12.06 7.78 11.99
CA SER A 132 13.24 8.61 11.70
C SER A 132 12.90 10.11 11.53
N LEU A 133 11.80 10.44 10.86
CA LEU A 133 11.29 11.81 10.72
C LEU A 133 10.98 12.45 12.07
N SER A 134 10.35 11.71 12.99
CA SER A 134 10.05 12.22 14.33
C SER A 134 11.31 12.63 15.11
N VAL A 135 12.40 11.87 14.93
CA VAL A 135 13.70 12.13 15.56
C VAL A 135 14.46 13.26 14.86
N ILE A 136 14.41 13.32 13.52
CA ILE A 136 15.00 14.40 12.70
C ILE A 136 14.34 15.77 13.01
N ILE A 137 13.04 15.79 13.33
CA ILE A 137 12.35 17.00 13.81
C ILE A 137 12.78 17.36 15.23
N TYR A 138 12.89 16.37 16.13
CA TYR A 138 13.15 16.60 17.56
C TYR A 138 14.58 17.04 17.88
N ALA A 139 15.63 16.36 17.37
CA ALA A 139 17.02 16.62 17.80
C ALA A 139 17.49 18.07 17.57
N PRO A 140 17.31 18.65 16.36
CA PRO A 140 17.70 20.03 16.10
C PRO A 140 16.83 21.03 16.87
N ALA A 141 15.56 20.72 17.14
CA ALA A 141 14.68 21.58 17.93
C ALA A 141 15.13 21.67 19.39
N VAL A 142 15.58 20.57 20.00
CA VAL A 142 16.22 20.58 21.33
C VAL A 142 17.50 21.44 21.29
N ALA A 143 18.40 21.15 20.35
CA ALA A 143 19.70 21.83 20.26
C ALA A 143 19.60 23.34 20.04
N LEU A 144 18.65 23.79 19.21
CA LEU A 144 18.41 25.21 18.96
C LEU A 144 17.64 25.89 20.12
N SER A 145 16.76 25.17 20.83
CA SER A 145 16.02 25.76 21.97
C SER A 145 16.93 26.32 23.06
N LYS A 146 18.09 25.67 23.28
CA LYS A 146 19.07 26.04 24.31
C LYS A 146 19.85 27.32 24.00
N VAL A 147 19.87 27.78 22.75
CA VAL A 147 20.66 28.96 22.34
C VAL A 147 19.77 30.10 21.85
N ILE A 148 18.63 29.80 21.23
CA ILE A 148 17.69 30.80 20.69
C ILE A 148 16.66 31.27 21.74
N ALA A 149 16.63 30.63 22.92
CA ALA A 149 15.67 30.88 24.01
C ALA A 149 14.19 30.73 23.61
N ILE A 150 13.93 30.02 22.50
CA ILE A 150 12.59 29.62 22.04
C ILE A 150 12.29 28.23 22.59
N ASP A 151 11.07 27.99 23.06
CA ASP A 151 10.64 26.67 23.54
C ASP A 151 10.84 25.56 22.48
N LYS A 152 11.27 24.38 22.94
CA LYS A 152 11.59 23.24 22.07
C LYS A 152 10.37 22.68 21.34
N TRP A 153 9.18 22.74 21.94
CA TRP A 153 7.95 22.27 21.30
C TRP A 153 7.46 23.24 20.24
N LEU A 154 7.62 24.55 20.48
CA LEU A 154 7.39 25.56 19.45
C LEU A 154 8.36 25.35 18.26
N LEU A 155 9.64 25.04 18.49
CA LEU A 155 10.58 24.69 17.42
C LEU A 155 10.20 23.39 16.68
N VAL A 156 9.77 22.33 17.39
CA VAL A 156 9.23 21.10 16.77
C VAL A 156 8.05 21.42 15.84
N VAL A 157 7.11 22.25 16.29
CA VAL A 157 5.96 22.68 15.47
C VAL A 157 6.41 23.55 14.30
N VAL A 158 7.35 24.49 14.49
CA VAL A 158 7.86 25.35 13.41
C VAL A 158 8.56 24.54 12.32
N PHE A 159 9.45 23.59 12.67
CA PHE A 159 10.14 22.77 11.67
C PHE A 159 9.17 21.81 10.98
N GLY A 160 8.32 21.11 11.75
CA GLY A 160 7.32 20.19 11.21
C GLY A 160 6.34 20.90 10.26
N THR A 161 5.74 22.01 10.68
CA THR A 161 4.79 22.77 9.84
C THR A 161 5.47 23.44 8.65
N THR A 162 6.64 24.07 8.81
CA THR A 162 7.33 24.74 7.69
C THR A 162 7.67 23.77 6.58
N ALA A 163 8.34 22.64 6.91
CA ALA A 163 8.68 21.62 5.93
C ALA A 163 7.43 21.03 5.27
N THR A 164 6.40 20.74 6.06
CA THR A 164 5.11 20.23 5.55
C THR A 164 4.45 21.22 4.59
N ILE A 165 4.46 22.52 4.89
CA ILE A 165 3.83 23.57 4.08
C ILE A 165 4.58 23.74 2.75
N TYR A 166 5.89 23.97 2.71
CA TYR A 166 6.56 24.20 1.41
C TYR A 166 6.66 22.92 0.56
N THR A 167 6.84 21.74 1.19
CA THR A 167 6.86 20.45 0.47
C THR A 167 5.50 20.14 -0.14
N SER A 168 4.41 20.33 0.61
CA SER A 168 3.06 20.11 0.10
C SER A 168 2.70 21.14 -0.97
N VAL A 169 2.95 22.43 -0.73
CA VAL A 169 2.62 23.51 -1.68
C VAL A 169 3.43 23.40 -2.98
N GLY A 170 4.73 23.10 -2.92
CA GLY A 170 5.63 23.15 -4.08
C GLY A 170 5.92 21.81 -4.78
N GLY A 171 5.88 20.68 -4.06
CA GLY A 171 6.24 19.35 -4.58
C GLY A 171 7.72 19.21 -4.99
N LEU A 172 8.10 18.08 -5.60
CA LEU A 172 9.50 17.71 -5.86
C LEU A 172 10.31 18.77 -6.63
N LYS A 173 9.70 19.53 -7.55
CA LYS A 173 10.39 20.64 -8.22
C LYS A 173 10.76 21.77 -7.26
N ALA A 174 9.91 22.09 -6.28
CA ALA A 174 10.27 23.05 -5.24
C ALA A 174 11.30 22.46 -4.27
N VAL A 175 11.15 21.19 -3.86
CA VAL A 175 12.09 20.50 -2.95
C VAL A 175 13.52 20.59 -3.47
N VAL A 176 13.77 20.18 -4.72
CA VAL A 176 15.11 20.26 -5.35
C VAL A 176 15.67 21.69 -5.40
N TRP A 177 14.83 22.71 -5.62
CA TRP A 177 15.28 24.11 -5.60
C TRP A 177 15.49 24.63 -4.17
N THR A 178 14.66 24.26 -3.19
CA THR A 178 14.90 24.58 -1.77
C THR A 178 16.17 23.90 -1.28
N ASP A 179 16.41 22.64 -1.63
CA ASP A 179 17.63 21.90 -1.29
C ASP A 179 18.87 22.57 -1.90
N SER A 180 18.78 23.06 -3.15
CA SER A 180 19.87 23.80 -3.81
C SER A 180 20.20 25.14 -3.11
N PHE A 181 19.18 25.89 -2.64
CA PHE A 181 19.41 27.11 -1.84
C PHE A 181 19.85 26.78 -0.40
N GLN A 182 19.33 25.70 0.19
CA GLN A 182 19.69 25.20 1.51
C GLN A 182 21.13 24.69 1.55
N ALA A 183 21.65 24.11 0.47
CA ALA A 183 23.06 23.76 0.30
C ALA A 183 23.98 24.98 0.37
N LEU A 184 23.60 26.12 -0.24
CA LEU A 184 24.38 27.37 -0.11
C LEU A 184 24.47 27.85 1.33
N PHE A 185 23.38 27.73 2.11
CA PHE A 185 23.39 28.03 3.54
C PHE A 185 24.21 26.99 4.34
N MET A 186 24.13 25.70 4.00
CA MET A 186 24.89 24.63 4.65
C MET A 186 26.40 24.84 4.49
N TYR A 187 26.88 25.03 3.25
CA TYR A 187 28.29 25.37 2.99
C TYR A 187 28.66 26.74 3.56
N GLY A 188 27.81 27.74 3.44
CA GLY A 188 28.05 29.09 3.99
C GLY A 188 28.31 29.05 5.50
N GLY A 189 27.45 28.39 6.27
CA GLY A 189 27.61 28.23 7.72
C GLY A 189 28.83 27.39 8.11
N VAL A 190 29.10 26.29 7.41
CA VAL A 190 30.27 25.42 7.66
C VAL A 190 31.58 26.13 7.33
N ILE A 191 31.66 26.84 6.20
CA ILE A 191 32.85 27.60 5.78
C ILE A 191 33.04 28.80 6.71
N ALA A 192 31.98 29.51 7.10
CA ALA A 192 32.06 30.59 8.08
C ALA A 192 32.59 30.09 9.43
N LEU A 193 32.12 28.94 9.92
CA LEU A 193 32.62 28.33 11.16
C LEU A 193 34.10 27.95 11.03
N ILE A 194 34.50 27.27 9.96
CA ILE A 194 35.89 26.85 9.75
C ILE A 194 36.84 28.05 9.60
N TRP A 195 36.43 29.09 8.85
CA TRP A 195 37.24 30.30 8.64
C TRP A 195 37.49 31.04 9.95
N ASN A 196 36.44 31.32 10.73
CA ASN A 196 36.57 32.02 12.00
C ASN A 196 37.24 31.15 13.09
N ALA A 197 37.05 29.83 13.06
CA ALA A 197 37.78 28.91 13.94
C ALA A 197 39.28 28.88 13.63
N LEU A 198 39.68 28.81 12.35
CA LEU A 198 41.10 28.82 11.96
C LEU A 198 41.79 30.16 12.23
N GLY A 199 41.04 31.27 12.20
CA GLY A 199 41.50 32.59 12.64
C GLY A 199 41.53 32.79 14.16
N ASN A 200 41.05 31.83 14.97
CA ASN A 200 41.00 31.95 16.42
C ASN A 200 42.29 31.43 17.08
N GLU A 201 42.88 32.25 17.96
CA GLU A 201 44.12 31.91 18.68
C GLU A 201 44.02 30.62 19.51
N LYS A 202 42.86 30.33 20.12
CA LYS A 202 42.66 29.09 20.90
C LYS A 202 42.78 27.84 20.02
N VAL A 203 42.50 27.92 18.71
CA VAL A 203 42.67 26.83 17.72
C VAL A 203 44.10 26.78 17.17
N GLY A 204 44.68 27.92 16.80
CA GLY A 204 46.07 28.03 16.33
C GLY A 204 46.34 27.41 14.95
N GLY A 205 45.35 27.41 14.05
CA GLY A 205 45.50 27.01 12.65
C GLY A 205 45.64 25.51 12.38
N ILE A 206 45.62 25.14 11.08
CA ILE A 206 45.50 23.75 10.60
C ILE A 206 46.63 22.83 11.14
N SER A 207 47.87 23.34 11.25
CA SER A 207 49.00 22.56 11.74
C SER A 207 48.82 22.09 13.19
N ARG A 208 48.35 22.95 14.08
CA ARG A 208 48.07 22.61 15.48
C ARG A 208 46.87 21.66 15.59
N VAL A 209 45.81 21.89 14.81
CA VAL A 209 44.63 21.00 14.74
C VAL A 209 45.04 19.58 14.35
N TRP A 210 45.89 19.44 13.32
CA TRP A 210 46.36 18.13 12.85
C TRP A 210 47.28 17.45 13.87
N LYS A 211 48.19 18.21 14.49
CA LYS A 211 49.09 17.70 15.53
C LYS A 211 48.31 17.16 16.74
N LEU A 212 47.37 17.94 17.29
CA LEU A 212 46.55 17.54 18.44
C LEU A 212 45.68 16.31 18.12
N GLY A 213 45.15 16.21 16.90
CA GLY A 213 44.39 15.05 16.46
C GLY A 213 45.23 13.75 16.42
N ILE A 214 46.53 13.84 16.16
CA ILE A 214 47.46 12.70 16.24
C ILE A 214 47.81 12.41 17.71
N GLU A 215 48.22 13.43 18.47
CA GLU A 215 48.68 13.27 19.87
C GLU A 215 47.60 12.72 20.81
N ASN A 216 46.33 13.08 20.59
CA ASN A 216 45.19 12.60 21.38
C ASN A 216 44.49 11.36 20.75
N GLY A 217 45.06 10.84 19.67
CA GLY A 217 44.68 9.58 19.02
C GLY A 217 43.44 9.62 18.12
N GLN A 218 42.69 10.73 18.06
CA GLN A 218 41.51 10.85 17.18
C GLN A 218 41.84 10.51 15.71
N LEU A 219 43.02 10.88 15.20
CA LEU A 219 43.50 10.59 13.84
C LEU A 219 44.19 9.22 13.70
N THR A 220 44.84 8.69 14.72
CA THR A 220 45.61 7.44 14.61
C THR A 220 44.69 6.23 14.43
N ASP A 221 43.54 6.23 15.11
CA ASP A 221 42.57 5.15 15.06
C ASP A 221 41.78 5.07 13.74
N LEU A 222 41.91 6.07 12.84
CA LEU A 222 41.33 6.07 11.49
C LEU A 222 41.67 4.77 10.72
N PHE A 223 42.86 4.21 10.98
CA PHE A 223 43.36 2.98 10.38
C PHE A 223 43.48 1.81 11.40
N ARG A 224 42.59 1.72 12.40
CA ARG A 224 42.54 0.57 13.34
C ARG A 224 42.02 -0.69 12.62
N PHE A 225 42.95 -1.53 12.18
CA PHE A 225 42.73 -2.75 11.37
C PHE A 225 42.31 -4.01 12.17
N ASP A 226 41.81 -3.89 13.40
CA ASP A 226 41.27 -5.04 14.16
C ASP A 226 39.88 -5.45 13.61
N PRO A 227 39.67 -6.73 13.21
CA PRO A 227 38.40 -7.23 12.66
C PRO A 227 37.31 -7.51 13.72
N SER A 228 37.58 -7.35 15.02
CA SER A 228 36.62 -7.64 16.09
C SER A 228 35.35 -6.77 16.01
N ILE A 229 34.19 -7.42 15.88
CA ILE A 229 32.84 -6.78 15.81
C ILE A 229 32.33 -6.24 17.15
N PHE A 230 33.04 -6.53 18.25
CA PHE A 230 32.76 -6.00 19.58
C PHE A 230 33.46 -4.65 19.83
N GLN A 231 34.29 -4.18 18.89
CA GLN A 231 34.80 -2.80 18.92
C GLN A 231 33.69 -1.82 18.54
N TYR A 232 33.66 -0.67 19.21
CA TYR A 232 32.71 0.39 18.94
C TYR A 232 32.73 0.82 17.47
N ASN A 233 33.92 0.96 16.86
CA ASN A 233 34.06 1.06 15.41
C ASN A 233 35.46 0.56 14.98
N SER A 234 35.69 0.28 13.70
CA SER A 234 37.02 -0.08 13.18
C SER A 234 37.14 0.22 11.69
N PHE A 235 38.34 0.09 11.12
CA PHE A 235 38.52 0.21 9.67
C PHE A 235 37.61 -0.77 8.92
N TRP A 236 37.54 -2.04 9.36
CA TRP A 236 36.73 -3.08 8.72
C TRP A 236 35.22 -2.86 8.91
N ILE A 237 34.80 -2.39 10.10
CA ILE A 237 33.38 -2.08 10.35
C ILE A 237 32.93 -0.95 9.43
N ASN A 238 33.69 0.15 9.30
CA ASN A 238 33.35 1.22 8.35
C ASN A 238 33.43 0.72 6.90
N LEU A 239 34.51 0.03 6.50
CA LEU A 239 34.72 -0.40 5.11
C LEU A 239 33.59 -1.32 4.62
N PHE A 240 33.15 -2.28 5.44
CA PHE A 240 32.07 -3.19 5.07
C PHE A 240 30.69 -2.57 5.38
N SER A 241 30.39 -2.36 6.67
CA SER A 241 29.06 -1.95 7.15
C SER A 241 28.73 -0.50 6.79
N GLY A 242 29.71 0.40 6.81
CA GLY A 242 29.56 1.77 6.31
C GLY A 242 29.28 1.80 4.80
N THR A 243 29.94 0.98 4.00
CA THR A 243 29.59 0.84 2.57
C THR A 243 28.14 0.36 2.39
N ILE A 244 27.66 -0.59 3.21
CA ILE A 244 26.24 -1.01 3.19
C ILE A 244 25.32 0.14 3.62
N THR A 245 25.68 0.95 4.61
CA THR A 245 24.89 2.14 5.05
C THR A 245 24.75 3.18 3.93
N TRP A 246 25.83 3.49 3.23
CA TRP A 246 25.79 4.44 2.12
C TRP A 246 25.20 3.83 0.85
N LEU A 247 25.23 2.51 0.68
CA LEU A 247 24.53 1.80 -0.39
C LEU A 247 23.01 1.76 -0.14
N ALA A 248 22.58 1.69 1.13
CA ALA A 248 21.19 1.94 1.52
C ALA A 248 20.76 3.36 1.15
N SER A 249 21.67 4.34 1.33
CA SER A 249 21.39 5.77 1.18
C SER A 249 21.40 6.27 -0.27
N PHE A 250 22.38 5.90 -1.10
CA PHE A 250 22.48 6.30 -2.51
C PHE A 250 21.96 5.25 -3.49
N GLY A 251 22.15 3.97 -3.15
CA GLY A 251 21.89 2.85 -4.04
C GLY A 251 20.43 2.44 -4.05
N ILE A 252 19.82 2.34 -2.87
CA ILE A 252 18.46 1.80 -2.72
C ILE A 252 17.45 2.71 -2.00
N ASN A 253 17.78 3.97 -1.77
CA ASN A 253 16.83 4.93 -1.20
C ASN A 253 15.83 5.41 -2.27
N GLN A 254 14.61 5.68 -1.82
CA GLN A 254 13.52 6.17 -2.64
C GLN A 254 13.80 7.55 -3.27
N LEU A 255 14.44 8.46 -2.53
CA LEU A 255 14.75 9.81 -2.99
C LEU A 255 15.69 9.79 -4.21
N SER A 256 16.81 9.07 -4.09
CA SER A 256 17.90 9.11 -5.06
C SER A 256 17.49 8.60 -6.43
N ILE A 257 16.73 7.51 -6.45
CA ILE A 257 16.16 6.96 -7.69
C ILE A 257 15.25 7.97 -8.40
N GLN A 258 14.53 8.85 -7.68
CA GLN A 258 13.73 9.91 -8.30
C GLN A 258 14.60 11.00 -8.94
N HIS A 259 15.69 11.40 -8.30
CA HIS A 259 16.63 12.37 -8.87
C HIS A 259 17.33 11.83 -10.12
N TYR A 260 17.77 10.56 -10.08
CA TYR A 260 18.42 9.88 -11.20
C TYR A 260 17.45 9.66 -12.37
N ASN A 261 16.22 9.18 -12.15
CA ASN A 261 15.27 8.87 -13.22
C ASN A 261 14.55 10.09 -13.81
N SER A 262 14.78 11.29 -13.27
CA SER A 262 14.23 12.55 -13.80
C SER A 262 15.24 13.35 -14.66
N VAL A 263 16.32 12.75 -15.15
CA VAL A 263 17.15 13.25 -16.28
C VAL A 263 16.96 12.37 -17.53
N PRO A 264 17.30 12.85 -18.75
CA PRO A 264 16.96 12.11 -19.99
C PRO A 264 17.85 10.92 -20.33
N THR A 265 19.15 10.93 -19.98
CA THR A 265 20.10 9.85 -20.35
C THR A 265 20.80 9.22 -19.14
N LEU A 266 21.17 7.93 -19.25
CA LEU A 266 21.96 7.23 -18.24
C LEU A 266 23.35 7.85 -18.05
N ARG A 267 23.91 8.50 -19.09
CA ARG A 267 25.17 9.24 -18.97
C ARG A 267 25.00 10.43 -18.03
N ASN A 268 23.93 11.21 -18.19
CA ASN A 268 23.59 12.32 -17.29
C ASN A 268 23.29 11.83 -15.86
N ALA A 269 22.60 10.68 -15.70
CA ALA A 269 22.32 10.12 -14.38
C ALA A 269 23.60 9.63 -13.66
N LYS A 270 24.50 8.94 -14.36
CA LYS A 270 25.83 8.59 -13.82
C LYS A 270 26.67 9.84 -13.53
N GLN A 271 26.59 10.87 -14.37
CA GLN A 271 27.24 12.16 -14.12
C GLN A 271 26.71 12.81 -12.85
N ILE A 272 25.39 12.81 -12.56
CA ILE A 272 24.86 13.31 -11.29
C ILE A 272 25.50 12.56 -10.11
N ILE A 273 25.54 11.22 -10.11
CA ILE A 273 26.18 10.48 -9.00
C ILE A 273 27.66 10.86 -8.85
N TYR A 274 28.43 10.86 -9.93
CA TYR A 274 29.85 11.22 -9.87
C TYR A 274 30.10 12.68 -9.47
N PHE A 275 29.24 13.61 -9.89
CA PHE A 275 29.29 15.00 -9.45
C PHE A 275 28.84 15.16 -8.00
N THR A 276 27.96 14.30 -7.46
CA THR A 276 27.52 14.31 -6.05
C THR A 276 28.63 13.83 -5.09
N ILE A 277 29.55 12.96 -5.54
CA ILE A 277 30.66 12.47 -4.71
C ILE A 277 31.53 13.64 -4.20
N ILE A 278 31.75 14.67 -5.01
CA ILE A 278 32.59 15.84 -4.65
C ILE A 278 31.96 16.67 -3.50
N PRO A 279 30.75 17.28 -3.63
CA PRO A 279 30.12 18.04 -2.57
C PRO A 279 29.83 17.17 -1.33
N PHE A 280 29.45 15.90 -1.50
CA PHE A 280 29.29 14.96 -0.39
C PHE A 280 30.62 14.77 0.38
N SER A 281 31.71 14.45 -0.32
CA SER A 281 33.02 14.23 0.33
C SER A 281 33.56 15.50 0.97
N MET A 282 33.32 16.67 0.36
CA MET A 282 33.67 17.97 0.94
C MET A 282 32.83 18.28 2.17
N LEU A 283 31.51 18.00 2.18
CA LEU A 283 30.66 18.24 3.36
C LEU A 283 31.01 17.28 4.51
N VAL A 284 31.13 15.97 4.25
CA VAL A 284 31.57 15.00 5.26
C VAL A 284 32.93 15.36 5.82
N THR A 285 33.87 15.78 4.98
CA THR A 285 35.22 16.16 5.42
C THR A 285 35.23 17.46 6.22
N THR A 286 34.46 18.48 5.81
CA THR A 286 34.40 19.75 6.56
C THR A 286 33.66 19.62 7.88
N ILE A 287 32.58 18.86 7.96
CA ILE A 287 31.92 18.51 9.24
C ILE A 287 32.87 17.67 10.11
N SER A 288 33.60 16.70 9.54
CA SER A 288 34.57 15.90 10.30
C SER A 288 35.74 16.75 10.82
N PHE A 289 36.19 17.72 10.03
CA PHE A 289 37.22 18.68 10.43
C PHE A 289 36.72 19.65 11.51
N ILE A 290 35.43 20.01 11.53
CA ILE A 290 34.84 20.75 12.68
C ILE A 290 34.99 19.93 13.98
N GLY A 291 34.89 18.60 13.96
CA GLY A 291 35.20 17.77 15.14
C GLY A 291 36.63 17.93 15.65
N LEU A 292 37.61 18.11 14.75
CA LEU A 292 39.01 18.39 15.11
C LEU A 292 39.24 19.86 15.52
N LEU A 293 38.46 20.81 14.99
CA LEU A 293 38.48 22.22 15.43
C LEU A 293 37.89 22.36 16.85
N VAL A 294 36.78 21.67 17.13
CA VAL A 294 36.18 21.52 18.47
C VAL A 294 37.21 20.92 19.44
N LEU A 295 37.92 19.86 19.03
CA LEU A 295 39.03 19.29 19.81
C LEU A 295 40.14 20.32 20.07
N ALA A 296 40.64 21.02 19.05
CA ALA A 296 41.74 21.97 19.20
C ALA A 296 41.37 23.17 20.09
N TYR A 297 40.12 23.62 20.06
CA TYR A 297 39.59 24.72 20.86
C TYR A 297 39.37 24.32 22.33
N PHE A 298 38.81 23.13 22.58
CA PHE A 298 38.54 22.61 23.93
C PHE A 298 39.65 21.71 24.49
N TYR A 299 40.81 21.59 23.82
CA TYR A 299 41.88 20.65 24.21
C TYR A 299 42.37 20.83 25.64
N ASN A 300 42.46 22.09 26.09
CA ASN A 300 42.89 22.46 27.45
C ASN A 300 41.73 22.60 28.45
N CYS A 301 40.48 22.51 27.99
CA CYS A 301 39.29 22.54 28.83
C CYS A 301 38.04 21.97 28.11
N ASN A 302 37.59 20.80 28.54
CA ASN A 302 36.41 20.15 28.00
C ASN A 302 35.12 20.59 28.73
N PRO A 303 34.12 21.19 28.04
CA PRO A 303 32.90 21.71 28.66
C PRO A 303 31.94 20.63 29.18
N LEU A 304 32.19 19.35 28.85
CA LEU A 304 31.53 18.20 29.49
C LEU A 304 32.13 17.87 30.86
N GLU A 305 33.45 18.08 31.04
CA GLU A 305 34.16 17.80 32.30
C GLU A 305 33.90 18.91 33.33
N THR A 306 33.63 20.16 32.90
CA THR A 306 33.19 21.28 33.75
C THR A 306 31.66 21.32 34.01
N GLN A 307 30.90 20.40 33.42
CA GLN A 307 29.42 20.37 33.45
C GLN A 307 28.71 21.63 32.90
N GLU A 308 29.38 22.40 32.04
CA GLU A 308 28.76 23.52 31.33
C GLU A 308 27.61 23.03 30.43
N ILE A 309 27.85 21.89 29.76
CA ILE A 309 26.87 21.10 29.01
C ILE A 309 26.74 19.69 29.60
N VAL A 310 25.52 19.14 29.57
CA VAL A 310 25.19 17.79 30.06
C VAL A 310 25.02 16.80 28.91
N GLU A 311 24.54 17.26 27.76
CA GLU A 311 24.28 16.44 26.58
C GLU A 311 25.32 16.72 25.49
N LYS A 312 25.88 15.64 24.96
CA LYS A 312 27.02 15.62 24.03
C LYS A 312 26.70 16.31 22.70
N ASP A 313 25.48 16.15 22.21
CA ASP A 313 24.97 16.74 20.97
C ASP A 313 24.93 18.29 21.00
N HIS A 314 25.06 18.93 22.16
CA HIS A 314 25.17 20.39 22.31
C HIS A 314 26.60 20.95 22.14
N LEU A 315 27.64 20.11 22.16
CA LEU A 315 29.04 20.56 22.10
C LEU A 315 29.34 21.41 20.85
N THR A 316 28.83 20.98 19.70
CA THR A 316 29.00 21.66 18.41
C THR A 316 28.29 23.02 18.38
N MET A 317 27.11 23.13 19.01
CA MET A 317 26.39 24.42 19.15
C MET A 317 27.13 25.39 20.05
N LEU A 318 27.67 24.92 21.19
CA LEU A 318 28.45 25.75 22.11
C LEU A 318 29.72 26.30 21.43
N PHE A 319 30.42 25.44 20.68
CA PHE A 319 31.57 25.85 19.88
C PHE A 319 31.21 26.91 18.84
N ALA A 320 30.17 26.66 18.04
CA ALA A 320 29.75 27.60 16.99
C ALA A 320 29.26 28.94 17.57
N PHE A 321 28.56 28.93 18.70
CA PHE A 321 28.17 30.15 19.42
C PHE A 321 29.40 30.95 19.88
N ARG A 322 30.38 30.29 20.50
CA ARG A 322 31.62 30.94 20.98
C ARG A 322 32.51 31.49 19.85
N ILE A 323 32.51 30.86 18.67
CA ILE A 323 33.32 31.29 17.52
C ILE A 323 32.61 32.38 16.69
N LEU A 324 31.29 32.28 16.48
CA LEU A 324 30.56 33.14 15.54
C LEU A 324 29.69 34.21 16.21
N GLY A 325 29.31 34.05 17.48
CA GLY A 325 28.46 35.00 18.22
C GLY A 325 29.12 36.38 18.46
N THR A 326 30.43 36.49 18.25
CA THR A 326 31.16 37.76 18.26
C THR A 326 30.89 38.62 17.03
N THR A 327 30.40 38.04 15.93
CA THR A 327 30.19 38.72 14.64
C THR A 327 28.72 38.64 14.24
N PRO A 328 27.95 39.74 14.37
CA PRO A 328 26.51 39.73 14.09
C PRO A 328 26.17 39.16 12.71
N GLY A 329 25.25 38.20 12.68
CA GLY A 329 24.75 37.54 11.48
C GLY A 329 25.48 36.25 11.11
N LEU A 330 26.74 36.04 11.53
CA LEU A 330 27.44 34.78 11.23
C LEU A 330 26.93 33.61 12.06
N PHE A 331 26.48 33.85 13.30
CA PHE A 331 25.89 32.79 14.11
C PHE A 331 24.48 32.43 13.60
N GLY A 332 23.69 33.41 13.16
CA GLY A 332 22.42 33.21 12.46
C GLY A 332 22.59 32.42 11.17
N LEU A 333 23.66 32.66 10.40
CA LEU A 333 24.01 31.84 9.23
C LEU A 333 24.29 30.37 9.61
N TYR A 334 24.93 30.11 10.75
CA TYR A 334 25.17 28.74 11.24
C TYR A 334 23.88 28.06 11.78
N ILE A 335 23.01 28.79 12.47
CA ILE A 335 21.67 28.31 12.83
C ILE A 335 20.87 27.97 11.57
N THR A 336 20.87 28.86 10.57
CA THR A 336 20.24 28.65 9.26
C THR A 336 20.86 27.46 8.52
N CYS A 337 22.16 27.18 8.65
CA CYS A 337 22.81 25.98 8.12
C CYS A 337 22.21 24.69 8.71
N ILE A 338 22.13 24.57 10.04
CA ILE A 338 21.53 23.40 10.71
C ILE A 338 20.05 23.27 10.39
N MET A 339 19.30 24.38 10.40
CA MET A 339 17.89 24.40 10.02
C MET A 339 17.72 23.98 8.55
N SER A 340 18.58 24.42 7.64
CA SER A 340 18.54 24.06 6.21
C SER A 340 18.73 22.57 6.00
N ALA A 341 19.74 21.96 6.63
CA ALA A 341 19.95 20.51 6.57
C ALA A 341 18.80 19.72 7.21
N THR A 342 18.18 20.26 8.27
CA THR A 342 17.01 19.67 8.93
C THR A 342 15.77 19.73 8.04
N LEU A 343 15.44 20.92 7.52
CA LEU A 343 14.32 21.14 6.62
C LEU A 343 14.46 20.34 5.33
N SER A 344 15.63 20.38 4.67
CA SER A 344 15.94 19.55 3.49
C SER A 344 15.69 18.07 3.73
N SER A 345 16.14 17.54 4.88
CA SER A 345 15.89 16.14 5.27
C SER A 345 14.41 15.85 5.52
N ILE A 346 13.67 16.76 6.15
CA ILE A 346 12.23 16.59 6.40
C ILE A 346 11.46 16.69 5.07
N SER A 347 11.76 17.66 4.19
CA SER A 347 11.11 17.77 2.87
C SER A 347 11.45 16.61 1.94
N SER A 348 12.70 16.15 1.97
CA SER A 348 13.14 14.97 1.22
C SER A 348 12.47 13.70 1.74
N ASN A 349 12.43 13.46 3.05
CA ASN A 349 11.79 12.27 3.60
C ASN A 349 10.25 12.35 3.61
N LEU A 350 9.65 13.53 3.69
CA LEU A 350 8.21 13.71 3.43
C LEU A 350 7.90 13.53 1.95
N SER A 351 8.75 14.00 1.01
CA SER A 351 8.54 13.78 -0.42
C SER A 351 8.79 12.32 -0.82
N SER A 352 9.81 11.66 -0.26
CA SER A 352 10.12 10.25 -0.51
C SER A 352 9.13 9.31 0.17
N SER A 353 8.70 9.60 1.40
CA SER A 353 7.64 8.84 2.09
C SER A 353 6.28 9.13 1.48
N ALA A 354 5.96 10.37 1.11
CA ALA A 354 4.77 10.66 0.31
C ALA A 354 4.83 9.88 -0.99
N ALA A 355 5.98 9.82 -1.68
CA ALA A 355 6.11 9.11 -2.94
C ALA A 355 6.18 7.58 -2.83
N ALA A 356 6.69 7.00 -1.74
CA ALA A 356 6.68 5.54 -1.49
C ALA A 356 5.29 5.10 -1.01
N LEU A 357 4.74 5.82 -0.02
CA LEU A 357 3.35 5.69 0.37
C LEU A 357 2.52 5.78 -0.89
N TYR A 358 2.68 6.81 -1.75
CA TYR A 358 2.16 6.92 -3.12
C TYR A 358 2.51 5.65 -3.91
N GLU A 359 3.54 5.60 -4.73
CA GLU A 359 3.80 4.58 -5.74
C GLU A 359 3.41 3.11 -5.40
N ASP A 360 3.61 2.66 -4.16
CA ASP A 360 3.35 1.29 -3.70
C ASP A 360 1.91 1.05 -3.18
N PHE A 361 1.31 2.04 -2.53
CA PHE A 361 0.03 1.90 -1.82
C PHE A 361 -0.96 3.02 -2.22
N LEU A 362 -0.57 4.27 -2.11
CA LEU A 362 -1.20 5.48 -2.61
C LEU A 362 -0.89 5.83 -4.07
N ARG A 363 -0.40 4.95 -4.92
CA ARG A 363 -0.65 4.91 -6.38
C ARG A 363 -1.41 3.64 -6.69
N GLN A 364 -1.80 2.95 -5.63
CA GLN A 364 -2.95 2.07 -5.56
C GLN A 364 -4.21 2.80 -4.96
N ILE A 365 -4.13 3.92 -4.16
CA ILE A 365 -5.21 5.01 -4.06
C ILE A 365 -4.97 6.59 -4.23
N VAL A 366 -3.86 7.18 -4.75
CA VAL A 366 -3.71 8.52 -5.48
C VAL A 366 -3.49 8.37 -7.04
N GLU A 367 -3.88 9.31 -7.94
CA GLU A 367 -3.66 9.32 -9.44
C GLU A 367 -4.77 9.03 -10.56
N ARG A 368 -6.09 8.72 -10.37
CA ARG A 368 -7.09 8.37 -11.47
C ARG A 368 -8.12 9.43 -12.01
N ASN A 369 -8.87 10.25 -11.26
CA ASN A 369 -9.90 11.23 -11.76
C ASN A 369 -9.75 12.75 -11.51
N LEU A 370 -9.12 13.21 -10.42
CA LEU A 370 -8.76 14.64 -10.15
C LEU A 370 -7.66 15.03 -11.20
N THR A 371 -7.87 15.95 -12.16
CA THR A 371 -6.90 16.41 -13.22
C THR A 371 -5.42 16.64 -12.78
N ASP A 372 -4.40 16.84 -13.63
CA ASP A 372 -2.97 17.03 -13.18
C ASP A 372 -2.81 18.04 -12.00
N VAL A 373 -3.51 19.17 -12.04
CA VAL A 373 -3.58 20.19 -10.96
C VAL A 373 -4.06 19.59 -9.64
N GLN A 374 -5.03 18.71 -9.79
CA GLN A 374 -5.87 18.08 -8.81
C GLN A 374 -5.15 16.80 -8.25
N ALA A 375 -4.44 16.04 -9.08
CA ALA A 375 -3.39 15.06 -8.72
C ALA A 375 -2.37 15.67 -7.78
N THR A 376 -1.84 16.82 -8.21
CA THR A 376 -0.86 17.58 -7.44
C THR A 376 -1.47 18.02 -6.12
N ASN A 377 -2.67 18.66 -6.14
CA ASN A 377 -3.41 19.09 -4.94
C ASN A 377 -3.62 17.96 -3.94
N PHE A 378 -3.93 16.74 -4.41
CA PHE A 378 -4.05 15.62 -3.50
C PHE A 378 -2.68 15.21 -2.95
N ASN A 379 -1.63 15.08 -3.76
CA ASN A 379 -0.31 14.69 -3.21
C ASN A 379 0.16 15.68 -2.11
N LYS A 380 -0.25 16.96 -2.17
CA LYS A 380 -0.10 17.93 -1.07
C LYS A 380 -0.78 17.47 0.22
N LEU A 381 -1.99 16.93 0.14
CA LEU A 381 -2.75 16.41 1.28
C LEU A 381 -2.08 15.16 1.90
N VAL A 382 -1.38 14.32 1.13
CA VAL A 382 -0.55 13.25 1.73
C VAL A 382 0.68 13.78 2.43
N VAL A 383 1.41 14.72 1.80
CA VAL A 383 2.54 15.39 2.47
C VAL A 383 2.05 16.08 3.75
N LEU A 384 0.86 16.69 3.73
CA LEU A 384 0.21 17.30 4.88
C LEU A 384 -0.13 16.30 5.98
N LEU A 385 -0.78 15.18 5.65
CA LEU A 385 -1.15 14.14 6.63
C LEU A 385 0.08 13.44 7.22
N LEU A 386 1.08 13.10 6.40
CA LEU A 386 2.36 12.53 6.85
C LEU A 386 3.13 13.52 7.73
N GLY A 387 3.16 14.80 7.36
CA GLY A 387 3.81 15.86 8.13
C GLY A 387 3.16 16.14 9.47
N ILE A 388 1.82 16.15 9.52
CA ILE A 388 1.06 16.22 10.78
C ILE A 388 1.38 14.99 11.65
N MET A 389 1.36 13.78 11.07
CA MET A 389 1.60 12.54 11.81
C MET A 389 3.03 12.43 12.35
N SER A 390 4.06 12.83 11.58
CA SER A 390 5.45 12.84 12.05
C SER A 390 5.71 13.93 13.09
N THR A 391 5.06 15.09 12.96
CA THR A 391 5.12 16.16 13.98
C THR A 391 4.46 15.71 15.29
N ILE A 392 3.32 15.02 15.24
CA ILE A 392 2.69 14.42 16.43
C ILE A 392 3.61 13.36 17.05
N LEU A 393 4.24 12.51 16.24
CA LEU A 393 5.15 11.48 16.73
C LEU A 393 6.43 12.06 17.37
N ALA A 394 6.88 13.25 16.94
CA ALA A 394 8.03 13.94 17.53
C ALA A 394 7.83 14.32 19.01
N PHE A 395 6.58 14.50 19.47
CA PHE A 395 6.28 14.69 20.90
C PHE A 395 6.55 13.43 21.75
N ALA A 396 6.60 12.23 21.15
CA ALA A 396 6.98 11.00 21.85
C ALA A 396 8.49 10.75 21.87
N ALA A 397 9.28 11.43 21.02
CA ALA A 397 10.69 11.16 20.82
C ALA A 397 11.58 11.47 22.04
N GLU A 398 11.16 12.38 22.93
CA GLU A 398 11.88 12.71 24.18
C GLU A 398 12.18 11.49 25.06
N ARG A 399 11.31 10.47 25.04
CA ARG A 399 11.45 9.26 25.87
C ARG A 399 12.49 8.26 25.35
N LEU A 400 13.18 8.58 24.24
CA LEU A 400 14.06 7.68 23.50
C LEU A 400 15.56 8.04 23.60
N GLY A 401 15.94 8.88 24.57
CA GLY A 401 17.33 9.04 25.00
C GLY A 401 18.28 9.64 23.95
N GLY A 402 19.55 9.21 24.00
CA GLY A 402 20.65 9.79 23.21
C GLY A 402 20.41 9.72 21.70
N ILE A 403 20.24 10.89 21.08
CA ILE A 403 19.45 11.01 19.85
C ILE A 403 20.23 10.52 18.63
N LEU A 404 21.50 10.91 18.50
CA LEU A 404 22.39 10.43 17.43
C LEU A 404 22.50 8.89 17.43
N ARG A 405 22.65 8.29 18.61
CA ARG A 405 22.74 6.83 18.79
C ARG A 405 21.44 6.14 18.36
N MET A 406 20.29 6.66 18.78
CA MET A 406 18.98 6.12 18.44
C MET A 406 18.74 6.14 16.93
N CYS A 407 19.08 7.24 16.26
CA CYS A 407 19.09 7.32 14.80
C CYS A 407 20.03 6.26 14.18
N ALA A 408 21.27 6.17 14.65
CA ALA A 408 22.26 5.23 14.10
C ALA A 408 21.87 3.76 14.31
N SER A 409 21.35 3.38 15.48
CA SER A 409 20.98 1.99 15.78
C SER A 409 19.71 1.55 15.03
N VAL A 410 18.70 2.42 14.90
CA VAL A 410 17.49 2.15 14.12
C VAL A 410 17.83 2.08 12.62
N LEU A 411 18.54 3.07 12.08
CA LEU A 411 18.96 3.09 10.68
C LEU A 411 19.85 1.89 10.35
N GLY A 412 20.81 1.55 11.23
CA GLY A 412 21.65 0.38 11.07
C GLY A 412 20.86 -0.94 11.06
N ALA A 413 19.92 -1.12 11.99
CA ALA A 413 19.12 -2.35 12.10
C ALA A 413 18.25 -2.64 10.87
N PHE A 414 17.65 -1.62 10.25
CA PHE A 414 16.81 -1.79 9.05
C PHE A 414 17.61 -1.78 7.74
N SER A 415 18.63 -0.94 7.62
CA SER A 415 19.44 -0.79 6.40
C SER A 415 20.13 -2.09 5.94
N GLY A 416 20.59 -2.93 6.86
CA GLY A 416 21.28 -4.18 6.57
C GLY A 416 20.39 -5.19 5.82
N PRO A 417 19.26 -5.60 6.40
CA PRO A 417 18.24 -6.40 5.70
C PRO A 417 17.75 -5.74 4.41
N MET A 418 17.57 -4.42 4.41
CA MET A 418 17.07 -3.67 3.24
C MET A 418 18.07 -3.62 2.08
N VAL A 419 19.39 -3.62 2.32
CA VAL A 419 20.39 -3.83 1.25
C VAL A 419 20.53 -5.32 0.91
N GLY A 420 20.54 -6.19 1.91
CA GLY A 420 20.68 -7.64 1.74
C GLY A 420 19.62 -8.23 0.81
N ILE A 421 18.38 -7.73 0.84
CA ILE A 421 17.32 -8.16 -0.08
C ILE A 421 17.57 -7.74 -1.54
N PHE A 422 18.10 -6.54 -1.81
CA PHE A 422 18.51 -6.18 -3.17
C PHE A 422 19.78 -6.91 -3.62
N VAL A 423 20.72 -7.19 -2.71
CA VAL A 423 21.95 -7.93 -3.02
C VAL A 423 21.64 -9.39 -3.35
N LEU A 424 20.80 -10.06 -2.55
CA LEU A 424 20.31 -11.41 -2.83
C LEU A 424 19.63 -11.45 -4.21
N ALA A 425 18.78 -10.46 -4.49
CA ALA A 425 18.09 -10.32 -5.77
C ALA A 425 19.02 -10.09 -6.97
N MET A 426 20.01 -9.19 -6.84
CA MET A 426 20.91 -8.82 -7.94
C MET A 426 22.05 -9.83 -8.16
N PHE A 427 22.59 -10.45 -7.12
CA PHE A 427 23.82 -11.25 -7.27
C PHE A 427 23.58 -12.75 -7.31
N VAL A 428 22.48 -13.23 -6.73
CA VAL A 428 22.05 -14.63 -6.81
C VAL A 428 20.91 -14.72 -7.83
N PRO A 429 21.15 -15.19 -9.07
CA PRO A 429 20.05 -15.48 -9.98
C PRO A 429 19.08 -16.45 -9.32
N LYS A 430 19.61 -17.51 -8.67
CA LYS A 430 18.83 -18.53 -7.98
C LYS A 430 17.92 -18.05 -6.82
N ALA A 431 17.93 -16.77 -6.43
CA ALA A 431 17.00 -16.29 -5.42
C ALA A 431 15.56 -16.23 -5.95
N GLY A 432 14.69 -17.06 -5.36
CA GLY A 432 13.23 -16.99 -5.46
C GLY A 432 12.61 -16.08 -4.40
N THR A 433 11.30 -16.18 -4.23
CA THR A 433 10.46 -15.21 -3.52
C THR A 433 10.31 -15.51 -2.03
N LYS A 434 10.08 -16.75 -1.60
CA LYS A 434 9.88 -17.07 -0.18
C LYS A 434 11.21 -17.15 0.54
N ALA A 435 12.26 -17.69 -0.07
CA ALA A 435 13.61 -17.63 0.49
C ALA A 435 14.03 -16.18 0.78
N THR A 436 13.76 -15.27 -0.17
CA THR A 436 14.00 -13.83 -0.04
C THR A 436 13.10 -13.18 1.01
N MET A 437 11.82 -13.54 1.12
CA MET A 437 10.89 -12.88 2.03
C MET A 437 11.01 -13.37 3.48
N ILE A 438 11.23 -14.68 3.69
CA ILE A 438 11.46 -15.27 5.02
C ILE A 438 12.77 -14.71 5.59
N SER A 439 13.87 -14.72 4.82
CA SER A 439 15.12 -14.12 5.26
C SER A 439 14.97 -12.63 5.57
N PHE A 440 14.19 -11.86 4.79
CA PHE A 440 13.95 -10.44 5.08
C PHE A 440 13.17 -10.22 6.37
N VAL A 441 12.08 -10.95 6.61
CA VAL A 441 11.29 -10.78 7.86
C VAL A 441 12.09 -11.26 9.08
N VAL A 442 12.74 -12.42 9.01
CA VAL A 442 13.49 -12.99 10.14
C VAL A 442 14.73 -12.16 10.46
N SER A 443 15.48 -11.68 9.47
CA SER A 443 16.63 -10.81 9.71
C SER A 443 16.25 -9.48 10.37
N ASN A 444 15.13 -8.85 9.97
CA ASN A 444 14.62 -7.66 10.64
C ASN A 444 14.24 -7.93 12.10
N ILE A 445 13.59 -9.07 12.42
CA ILE A 445 13.25 -9.46 13.80
C ILE A 445 14.52 -9.67 14.65
N ILE A 446 15.52 -10.36 14.11
CA ILE A 446 16.81 -10.59 14.80
C ILE A 446 17.53 -9.25 15.03
N MET A 447 17.61 -8.38 14.02
CA MET A 447 18.25 -7.07 14.15
C MET A 447 17.54 -6.15 15.15
N CYS A 448 16.20 -6.16 15.19
CA CYS A 448 15.44 -5.44 16.22
C CYS A 448 15.75 -5.98 17.64
N THR A 449 15.92 -7.30 17.78
CA THR A 449 16.27 -7.94 19.05
C THR A 449 17.67 -7.54 19.51
N ILE A 450 18.67 -7.56 18.62
CA ILE A 450 20.06 -7.14 18.89
C ILE A 450 20.11 -5.64 19.25
N CYS A 451 19.42 -4.80 18.48
CA CYS A 451 19.34 -3.35 18.73
C CYS A 451 18.73 -3.04 20.10
N THR A 452 17.65 -3.75 20.48
CA THR A 452 17.03 -3.63 21.80
C THR A 452 17.99 -4.05 22.92
N ALA A 453 18.74 -5.15 22.72
CA ALA A 453 19.71 -5.64 23.71
C ALA A 453 20.87 -4.65 23.95
N ASN A 454 21.44 -4.05 22.90
CA ASN A 454 22.47 -3.00 23.04
C ASN A 454 21.91 -1.74 23.72
N TYR A 455 20.72 -1.31 23.33
CA TYR A 455 20.10 -0.10 23.84
C TYR A 455 19.77 -0.21 25.34
N VAL A 456 19.31 -1.38 25.81
CA VAL A 456 18.98 -1.62 27.23
C VAL A 456 20.22 -1.81 28.12
N LEU A 457 21.28 -2.46 27.62
CA LEU A 457 22.46 -2.83 28.43
C LEU A 457 23.64 -1.85 28.34
N ASP A 458 23.53 -0.84 27.48
CA ASP A 458 24.53 0.20 27.16
C ASP A 458 26.02 -0.11 27.44
N PRO A 459 26.64 -1.03 26.68
CA PRO A 459 28.04 -1.41 26.88
C PRO A 459 29.06 -0.31 26.57
N TYR A 460 28.68 0.75 25.84
CA TYR A 460 29.58 1.82 25.38
C TYR A 460 29.32 3.17 26.08
N SER A 461 28.47 3.18 27.11
CA SER A 461 28.17 4.33 27.98
C SER A 461 29.43 5.08 28.45
N LYS A 462 30.46 4.34 28.85
CA LYS A 462 31.74 4.86 29.39
C LYS A 462 32.80 5.18 28.32
N LEU A 463 32.48 5.06 27.02
CA LEU A 463 33.42 5.35 25.94
C LEU A 463 33.44 6.86 25.61
N ALA A 464 34.41 7.56 26.21
CA ALA A 464 34.84 8.90 25.83
C ALA A 464 36.36 9.02 26.03
N ARG A 465 37.07 9.66 25.08
CA ARG A 465 38.48 10.01 25.21
C ARG A 465 38.65 11.13 26.23
N ARG A 466 39.76 11.10 26.98
CA ARG A 466 40.18 12.25 27.79
C ARG A 466 40.69 13.38 26.90
N THR A 467 40.60 14.59 27.43
CA THR A 467 41.28 15.79 26.96
C THR A 467 42.35 16.21 27.97
N ASN A 468 43.20 17.19 27.64
CA ASN A 468 44.24 17.68 28.54
C ASN A 468 43.72 18.87 29.37
N SER A 469 42.57 18.69 30.01
CA SER A 469 41.92 19.70 30.87
C SER A 469 42.87 20.12 32.00
N THR A 470 43.09 21.43 32.13
CA THR A 470 43.94 22.01 33.18
C THR A 470 43.27 23.22 33.81
N LEU A 471 43.55 23.50 35.09
CA LEU A 471 42.99 24.66 35.80
C LEU A 471 43.28 25.99 35.08
N ALA A 472 44.48 26.15 34.51
CA ALA A 472 44.84 27.33 33.72
C ALA A 472 44.18 27.35 32.31
N GLY A 473 43.83 26.19 31.75
CA GLY A 473 43.11 26.08 30.48
C GLY A 473 41.60 26.28 30.60
N CYS A 474 41.03 25.97 31.77
CA CYS A 474 39.62 26.12 32.12
C CYS A 474 39.28 27.47 32.79
N ASP A 475 40.13 28.49 32.66
CA ASP A 475 39.90 29.81 33.29
C ASP A 475 39.61 29.69 34.81
N HIS A 476 40.30 28.74 35.47
CA HIS A 476 40.17 28.30 36.87
C HIS A 476 38.84 27.61 37.29
N HIS A 477 37.98 27.20 36.36
CA HIS A 477 36.84 26.35 36.67
C HIS A 477 37.25 24.92 37.08
N ASN A 478 36.53 24.34 38.05
CA ASN A 478 36.66 22.94 38.45
C ASN A 478 36.15 22.00 37.34
N PHE A 479 36.79 20.84 37.19
CA PHE A 479 36.43 19.81 36.21
C PHE A 479 36.59 18.40 36.80
N THR A 480 35.75 17.46 36.36
CA THR A 480 35.80 16.04 36.77
C THR A 480 36.37 15.16 35.66
N ILE A 481 37.59 14.67 35.83
CA ILE A 481 38.25 13.75 34.89
C ILE A 481 37.56 12.36 34.95
N PRO A 482 37.19 11.74 33.81
CA PRO A 482 36.65 10.37 33.80
C PRO A 482 37.64 9.35 34.42
N PRO A 483 37.19 8.41 35.27
CA PRO A 483 38.07 7.45 35.94
C PRO A 483 38.81 6.52 34.96
N THR A 484 39.99 6.04 35.35
CA THR A 484 40.70 4.98 34.60
C THR A 484 39.94 3.66 34.71
N LEU A 485 39.67 3.01 33.59
CA LEU A 485 39.00 1.70 33.53
C LEU A 485 40.05 0.58 33.43
N ASN A 486 39.76 -0.56 34.07
CA ASN A 486 40.62 -1.76 34.04
C ASN A 486 40.45 -2.60 32.76
N TYR A 487 39.76 -2.07 31.75
CA TYR A 487 39.50 -2.67 30.44
C TYR A 487 39.46 -1.57 29.37
N ASP A 488 39.77 -1.88 28.11
CA ASP A 488 39.61 -0.92 27.01
C ASP A 488 38.10 -0.69 26.75
N PRO A 489 37.54 0.51 27.03
CA PRO A 489 36.12 0.80 26.80
C PRO A 489 35.72 0.72 25.32
N PHE A 490 36.69 0.69 24.40
CA PHE A 490 36.46 0.56 22.97
C PHE A 490 35.84 -0.80 22.60
N TYR A 491 36.03 -1.86 23.40
CA TYR A 491 35.38 -3.18 23.21
C TYR A 491 34.08 -3.35 24.03
N GLY A 492 33.61 -2.28 24.66
CA GLY A 492 32.45 -2.27 25.54
C GLY A 492 32.67 -2.93 26.91
N ASP A 493 31.75 -2.70 27.84
CA ASP A 493 31.84 -3.23 29.21
C ASP A 493 31.79 -4.78 29.23
N PRO A 494 32.84 -5.47 29.73
CA PRO A 494 32.94 -6.92 29.67
C PRO A 494 31.90 -7.67 30.52
N HIS A 495 31.23 -7.00 31.46
CA HIS A 495 30.15 -7.58 32.27
C HIS A 495 28.81 -7.67 31.52
N THR A 496 28.67 -7.00 30.37
CA THR A 496 27.46 -7.05 29.54
C THR A 496 27.47 -8.24 28.57
N SER A 497 26.29 -8.64 28.07
CA SER A 497 26.19 -9.78 27.15
C SER A 497 26.93 -9.54 25.82
N HIS A 498 27.50 -10.59 25.24
CA HIS A 498 28.22 -10.50 23.95
C HIS A 498 27.32 -9.99 22.81
N VAL A 499 26.02 -10.31 22.83
CA VAL A 499 25.04 -9.83 21.85
C VAL A 499 24.82 -8.31 21.97
N ALA A 500 24.78 -7.77 23.19
CA ALA A 500 24.69 -6.33 23.40
C ALA A 500 25.96 -5.60 22.96
N ARG A 501 27.15 -6.21 23.16
CA ARG A 501 28.45 -5.65 22.75
C ARG A 501 28.67 -5.54 21.25
N ILE A 502 27.78 -6.07 20.39
CA ILE A 502 27.86 -5.83 18.95
C ILE A 502 27.68 -4.32 18.67
N SER A 503 28.63 -3.72 17.95
CA SER A 503 28.58 -2.29 17.61
C SER A 503 27.38 -1.93 16.74
N ILE A 504 26.76 -0.77 17.05
CA ILE A 504 25.70 -0.16 16.23
C ILE A 504 26.14 0.12 14.79
N TYR A 505 27.42 0.40 14.56
CA TYR A 505 27.97 0.62 13.22
C TYR A 505 28.18 -0.69 12.45
N ALA A 506 28.22 -1.84 13.14
CA ALA A 506 28.26 -3.16 12.50
C ALA A 506 26.86 -3.66 12.06
N TYR A 507 25.76 -3.03 12.50
CA TYR A 507 24.39 -3.50 12.23
C TYR A 507 24.03 -3.60 10.73
N PRO A 508 24.35 -2.64 9.85
CA PRO A 508 24.12 -2.79 8.40
C PRO A 508 24.80 -4.04 7.82
N GLY A 509 26.09 -4.23 8.10
CA GLY A 509 26.88 -5.36 7.62
C GLY A 509 26.40 -6.69 8.21
N LEU A 510 26.15 -6.73 9.52
CA LEU A 510 25.61 -7.91 10.21
C LEU A 510 24.20 -8.26 9.71
N GLY A 511 23.33 -7.27 9.52
CA GLY A 511 21.98 -7.46 9.00
C GLY A 511 21.97 -7.98 7.57
N LEU A 512 22.91 -7.52 6.73
CA LEU A 512 23.15 -8.10 5.40
C LEU A 512 23.70 -9.53 5.48
N ILE A 513 24.62 -9.81 6.42
CA ILE A 513 25.15 -11.17 6.63
C ILE A 513 24.04 -12.12 7.10
N ILE A 514 23.21 -11.74 8.07
CA ILE A 514 22.07 -12.54 8.55
C ILE A 514 21.03 -12.74 7.43
N MET A 515 20.75 -11.69 6.66
CA MET A 515 19.88 -11.76 5.49
C MET A 515 20.39 -12.77 4.46
N LEU A 516 21.69 -12.77 4.15
CA LEU A 516 22.29 -13.70 3.20
C LEU A 516 22.53 -15.10 3.79
N SER A 517 22.81 -15.24 5.09
CA SER A 517 23.05 -16.55 5.72
C SER A 517 21.77 -17.30 6.03
N ILE A 518 20.62 -16.62 6.11
CA ILE A 518 19.29 -17.25 6.07
C ILE A 518 18.86 -17.44 4.60
N GLY A 519 19.05 -16.41 3.76
CA GLY A 519 18.60 -16.42 2.37
C GLY A 519 19.28 -17.45 1.48
N LEU A 520 20.60 -17.61 1.55
CA LEU A 520 21.35 -18.56 0.72
C LEU A 520 20.98 -20.03 0.99
N PRO A 521 20.94 -20.53 2.24
CA PRO A 521 20.46 -21.89 2.51
C PRO A 521 19.00 -22.07 2.11
N LEU A 522 18.11 -21.12 2.40
CA LEU A 522 16.71 -21.19 1.98
C LEU A 522 16.55 -21.25 0.45
N VAL A 523 17.43 -20.59 -0.32
CA VAL A 523 17.46 -20.68 -1.79
C VAL A 523 17.80 -22.09 -2.29
N TYR A 524 18.58 -22.88 -1.53
CA TYR A 524 18.90 -24.27 -1.87
C TYR A 524 17.93 -25.30 -1.24
N LEU A 525 17.22 -24.95 -0.16
CA LEU A 525 16.23 -25.82 0.49
C LEU A 525 14.86 -25.75 -0.21
N LEU A 526 14.34 -24.54 -0.39
CA LEU A 526 13.06 -24.29 -1.07
C LEU A 526 13.16 -24.49 -2.60
N ASP A 527 14.40 -24.52 -3.14
CA ASP A 527 14.78 -24.74 -4.56
C ASP A 527 13.81 -24.10 -5.57
N GLU A 528 13.60 -22.80 -5.34
CA GLU A 528 12.48 -22.01 -5.84
C GLU A 528 12.47 -21.80 -7.36
N PRO A 529 11.31 -21.51 -7.97
CA PRO A 529 11.26 -20.97 -9.32
C PRO A 529 11.81 -19.55 -9.23
N VAL A 530 13.01 -19.46 -9.75
CA VAL A 530 13.72 -18.24 -10.12
C VAL A 530 12.87 -17.47 -11.13
N LEU A 531 13.35 -16.35 -11.69
CA LEU A 531 12.71 -15.74 -12.85
C LEU A 531 13.67 -15.91 -14.07
N GLU A 532 13.26 -16.55 -15.17
CA GLU A 532 14.11 -16.99 -16.31
C GLU A 532 14.71 -15.81 -17.06
N ASN A 533 15.88 -15.94 -17.67
CA ASN A 533 16.56 -14.78 -18.25
C ASN A 533 16.61 -13.53 -17.32
N ILE A 534 16.55 -13.67 -15.98
CA ILE A 534 16.63 -12.51 -15.04
C ILE A 534 17.93 -11.71 -15.15
N GLU A 535 18.84 -12.24 -15.95
CA GLU A 535 20.20 -11.81 -16.20
C GLU A 535 20.34 -10.28 -16.30
N HIS A 536 19.37 -9.52 -16.83
CA HIS A 536 19.45 -8.05 -16.80
C HIS A 536 19.31 -7.38 -15.42
N LEU A 537 18.41 -7.86 -14.56
CA LEU A 537 18.21 -7.31 -13.21
C LEU A 537 19.17 -7.94 -12.21
N THR A 538 19.74 -9.09 -12.55
CA THR A 538 20.95 -9.54 -11.90
C THR A 538 22.15 -8.73 -12.42
N PHE A 539 23.22 -8.74 -11.64
CA PHE A 539 24.48 -8.11 -12.02
C PHE A 539 25.05 -8.71 -13.32
N TRP A 540 24.80 -9.99 -13.59
CA TRP A 540 25.54 -10.78 -14.58
C TRP A 540 25.21 -10.40 -16.04
N GLY A 541 23.93 -10.25 -16.38
CA GLY A 541 23.47 -9.84 -17.70
C GLY A 541 23.13 -8.35 -17.81
N ARG A 542 23.58 -7.48 -16.89
CA ARG A 542 23.35 -6.02 -16.92
C ARG A 542 23.72 -5.34 -18.26
N ASN A 543 24.63 -5.96 -19.02
CA ASN A 543 25.09 -5.53 -20.34
C ASN A 543 24.34 -6.18 -21.52
N LEU A 544 23.56 -7.24 -21.30
CA LEU A 544 22.51 -7.61 -22.25
C LEU A 544 21.57 -6.40 -22.40
N PRO A 545 21.00 -6.13 -23.60
CA PRO A 545 19.95 -5.12 -23.79
C PRO A 545 18.62 -5.57 -23.14
N VAL A 546 17.46 -5.12 -23.65
CA VAL A 546 16.28 -6.01 -23.56
C VAL A 546 16.51 -7.07 -24.60
N PRO A 547 16.48 -8.35 -24.22
CA PRO A 547 15.74 -9.31 -25.00
C PRO A 547 14.24 -8.94 -24.94
N LYS A 548 13.88 -7.94 -25.73
CA LYS A 548 12.66 -7.13 -25.70
C LYS A 548 11.35 -7.74 -25.18
N MET A 549 11.20 -7.73 -23.84
CA MET A 549 9.97 -7.59 -23.05
C MET A 549 9.28 -6.25 -23.40
N VAL A 550 7.95 -6.15 -23.50
CA VAL A 550 6.87 -6.99 -22.92
C VAL A 550 6.99 -7.16 -21.38
N LEU A 551 7.34 -6.17 -20.53
CA LEU A 551 7.00 -4.73 -20.57
C LEU A 551 5.72 -4.41 -21.37
N ASP A 552 4.77 -5.36 -21.34
CA ASP A 552 3.38 -5.06 -21.52
C ASP A 552 3.07 -4.08 -20.39
N SER A 553 2.83 -2.84 -20.81
CA SER A 553 3.10 -1.67 -19.98
C SER A 553 1.94 -1.41 -19.01
N ARG A 554 1.34 -2.51 -18.52
CA ARG A 554 0.08 -2.61 -17.81
C ARG A 554 0.24 -3.32 -16.46
N LYS A 555 1.35 -4.03 -16.22
CA LYS A 555 1.63 -4.71 -14.93
C LYS A 555 2.46 -3.87 -13.94
N ASN A 556 3.46 -3.13 -14.42
CA ASN A 556 4.03 -2.01 -13.68
C ASN A 556 3.63 -0.68 -14.32
N LYS A 557 2.34 -0.40 -14.21
CA LYS A 557 1.94 0.92 -13.74
C LYS A 557 0.96 0.67 -12.59
N SER A 558 1.25 1.01 -11.33
CA SER A 558 2.39 1.76 -10.82
C SER A 558 3.60 0.83 -10.92
N MET A 559 4.58 1.11 -11.78
CA MET A 559 4.93 2.47 -12.18
C MET A 559 5.80 2.66 -13.44
N SER A 560 5.67 3.87 -14.00
CA SER A 560 6.46 4.46 -15.11
C SER A 560 6.58 3.75 -16.49
N VAL A 561 5.95 2.61 -16.75
CA VAL A 561 5.62 2.18 -18.14
C VAL A 561 4.24 1.51 -18.14
N PHE A 562 3.12 2.05 -18.65
CA PHE A 562 2.83 2.82 -19.88
C PHE A 562 3.79 3.93 -20.28
N GLU A 563 4.22 3.90 -21.55
CA GLU A 563 4.53 5.14 -22.28
C GLU A 563 3.34 6.10 -22.12
N THR A 564 3.59 7.39 -21.88
CA THR A 564 2.49 8.37 -21.81
C THR A 564 1.94 8.60 -23.21
N ALA A 565 0.98 7.77 -23.62
CA ALA A 565 -0.05 8.18 -24.56
C ALA A 565 -0.58 9.51 -24.04
N GLN A 566 -0.36 10.60 -24.78
CA GLN A 566 -0.87 11.91 -24.40
C GLN A 566 -2.39 11.83 -24.53
N ILE A 567 -3.07 11.66 -23.40
CA ILE A 567 -4.52 11.64 -23.32
C ILE A 567 -5.01 12.94 -23.94
N SER A 568 -5.70 12.79 -25.06
CA SER A 568 -6.17 13.95 -25.80
C SER A 568 -7.29 14.63 -25.01
N VAL A 569 -7.55 15.89 -25.33
CA VAL A 569 -8.73 16.60 -24.78
C VAL A 569 -10.02 15.84 -25.12
N LEU A 570 -10.05 15.07 -26.23
CA LEU A 570 -11.15 14.18 -26.60
C LEU A 570 -11.30 13.00 -25.64
N ASP A 571 -10.21 12.36 -25.19
CA ASP A 571 -10.26 11.26 -24.22
C ASP A 571 -10.81 11.74 -22.86
N TYR A 572 -10.36 12.92 -22.40
CA TYR A 572 -10.90 13.59 -21.21
C TYR A 572 -12.38 13.98 -21.39
N ALA A 573 -12.77 14.46 -22.58
CA ALA A 573 -14.15 14.81 -22.88
C ALA A 573 -15.06 13.58 -22.89
N VAL A 574 -14.67 12.47 -23.53
CA VAL A 574 -15.39 11.19 -23.51
C VAL A 574 -15.54 10.67 -22.09
N PHE A 575 -14.50 10.78 -21.27
CA PHE A 575 -14.53 10.38 -19.87
C PHE A 575 -15.46 11.25 -19.00
N GLY A 576 -15.34 12.57 -19.10
CA GLY A 576 -16.25 13.50 -18.39
C GLY A 576 -17.70 13.37 -18.85
N PHE A 577 -17.92 13.11 -20.14
CA PHE A 577 -19.24 12.92 -20.73
C PHE A 577 -19.90 11.60 -20.28
N SER A 578 -19.14 10.52 -20.06
CA SER A 578 -19.70 9.27 -19.55
C SER A 578 -20.04 9.32 -18.05
N LEU A 579 -19.30 10.11 -17.25
CA LEU A 579 -19.71 10.51 -15.91
C LEU A 579 -20.99 11.34 -15.95
N LEU A 580 -21.06 12.35 -16.83
CA LEU A 580 -22.22 13.21 -17.01
C LEU A 580 -23.46 12.40 -17.42
N ILE A 581 -23.35 11.47 -18.38
CA ILE A 581 -24.44 10.56 -18.78
C ILE A 581 -24.90 9.71 -17.60
N SER A 582 -23.99 9.12 -16.82
CA SER A 582 -24.35 8.30 -15.66
C SER A 582 -25.13 9.11 -14.61
N LEU A 583 -24.70 10.34 -14.34
CA LEU A 583 -25.36 11.25 -13.41
C LEU A 583 -26.72 11.74 -13.95
N VAL A 584 -26.77 12.21 -15.20
CA VAL A 584 -27.97 12.75 -15.86
C VAL A 584 -29.03 11.68 -16.04
N THR A 585 -28.67 10.45 -16.43
CA THR A 585 -29.65 9.36 -16.56
C THR A 585 -30.21 8.94 -15.22
N GLY A 586 -29.39 8.87 -14.16
CA GLY A 586 -29.88 8.63 -12.80
C GLY A 586 -30.85 9.72 -12.30
N ILE A 587 -30.52 10.99 -12.54
CA ILE A 587 -31.41 12.13 -12.22
C ILE A 587 -32.69 12.10 -13.06
N TYR A 588 -32.60 11.85 -14.37
CA TYR A 588 -33.75 11.75 -15.27
C TYR A 588 -34.72 10.64 -14.84
N HIS A 589 -34.22 9.44 -14.52
CA HIS A 589 -35.07 8.34 -14.05
C HIS A 589 -35.66 8.62 -12.66
N ALA A 590 -35.00 9.42 -11.80
CA ALA A 590 -35.53 9.88 -10.52
C ALA A 590 -36.63 10.96 -10.66
N ILE A 591 -36.53 11.82 -11.67
CA ILE A 591 -37.59 12.79 -12.02
C ILE A 591 -38.77 12.07 -12.66
N ARG A 592 -38.50 11.16 -13.61
CA ARG A 592 -39.54 10.39 -14.31
C ARG A 592 -40.33 9.47 -13.37
N SER A 593 -39.70 8.83 -12.38
CA SER A 593 -40.44 8.04 -11.37
C SER A 593 -41.34 8.92 -10.48
N ARG A 594 -40.89 10.12 -10.09
CA ARG A 594 -41.72 11.11 -9.40
C ARG A 594 -42.91 11.60 -10.22
N LEU A 595 -42.79 11.67 -11.55
CA LEU A 595 -43.88 12.03 -12.46
C LEU A 595 -44.85 10.87 -12.69
N LEU A 596 -44.35 9.64 -12.85
CA LEU A 596 -45.19 8.44 -12.97
C LEU A 596 -45.98 8.14 -11.68
N LEU A 597 -45.48 8.52 -10.50
CA LEU A 597 -46.22 8.51 -9.24
C LEU A 597 -47.32 9.60 -9.15
N LYS A 598 -47.51 10.41 -10.19
CA LYS A 598 -48.67 11.30 -10.41
C LYS A 598 -49.51 10.92 -11.65
N GLY A 599 -49.10 9.89 -12.41
CA GLY A 599 -49.80 9.45 -13.61
C GLY A 599 -50.94 8.49 -13.25
N ASP A 600 -52.12 8.72 -13.85
CA ASP A 600 -53.37 8.01 -13.48
C ASP A 600 -53.50 6.63 -14.16
N ASP A 601 -52.39 5.89 -14.24
CA ASP A 601 -52.25 4.59 -14.93
C ASP A 601 -53.12 3.45 -14.33
N GLY A 602 -53.97 3.72 -13.34
CA GLY A 602 -54.79 2.74 -12.59
C GLY A 602 -54.00 1.77 -11.68
N ILE A 603 -52.70 1.58 -11.90
CA ILE A 603 -51.85 0.66 -11.15
C ILE A 603 -51.29 1.36 -9.90
N LYS A 604 -51.82 1.04 -8.72
CA LYS A 604 -51.27 1.47 -7.42
C LYS A 604 -49.84 0.96 -7.22
N ARG A 605 -48.84 1.82 -7.41
CA ARG A 605 -47.41 1.57 -7.12
C ARG A 605 -46.99 2.41 -5.90
N THR A 606 -46.36 1.81 -4.89
CA THR A 606 -45.83 2.55 -3.73
C THR A 606 -44.54 3.31 -4.10
N ALA A 607 -44.27 4.43 -3.43
CA ALA A 607 -43.01 5.15 -3.65
C ALA A 607 -41.79 4.39 -3.07
N LYS A 608 -42.03 3.41 -2.19
CA LYS A 608 -41.02 2.49 -1.64
C LYS A 608 -40.63 1.42 -2.68
N ASP A 609 -41.60 0.74 -3.28
CA ASP A 609 -41.35 -0.37 -4.21
C ASP A 609 -40.79 0.12 -5.55
N GLU A 610 -41.17 1.33 -5.99
CA GLU A 610 -40.56 1.98 -7.14
C GLU A 610 -39.06 2.30 -6.90
N PHE A 611 -38.66 2.60 -5.66
CA PHE A 611 -37.27 2.88 -5.29
C PHE A 611 -36.44 1.59 -5.08
N LEU A 612 -36.98 0.58 -4.40
CA LEU A 612 -36.23 -0.64 -4.02
C LEU A 612 -36.28 -1.76 -5.06
N ILE A 613 -37.36 -1.88 -5.83
CA ILE A 613 -37.60 -2.99 -6.78
C ILE A 613 -38.14 -2.54 -8.15
N GLY A 614 -38.06 -1.24 -8.46
CA GLY A 614 -38.45 -0.67 -9.76
C GLY A 614 -39.92 -0.91 -10.14
N GLY A 615 -40.81 -1.09 -9.15
CA GLY A 615 -42.23 -1.33 -9.37
C GLY A 615 -42.56 -2.70 -9.99
N ARG A 616 -41.61 -3.65 -9.98
CA ARG A 616 -41.74 -5.01 -10.56
C ARG A 616 -42.10 -5.09 -12.05
N GLN A 617 -41.90 -4.00 -12.80
CA GLN A 617 -42.21 -3.89 -14.23
C GLN A 617 -40.98 -3.49 -15.05
N MET A 618 -39.78 -3.82 -14.56
CA MET A 618 -38.53 -3.48 -15.21
C MET A 618 -38.30 -4.35 -16.47
N PRO A 619 -37.76 -3.79 -17.56
CA PRO A 619 -37.59 -4.50 -18.83
C PRO A 619 -36.45 -5.54 -18.78
N ARG A 620 -36.68 -6.71 -19.39
CA ARG A 620 -35.80 -7.88 -19.35
C ARG A 620 -34.35 -7.61 -19.77
N ILE A 621 -34.12 -6.92 -20.89
CA ILE A 621 -32.78 -6.72 -21.45
C ILE A 621 -31.93 -5.81 -20.54
N PRO A 622 -32.40 -4.62 -20.10
CA PRO A 622 -31.69 -3.81 -19.11
C PRO A 622 -31.32 -4.55 -17.82
N ILE A 623 -32.19 -5.42 -17.28
CA ILE A 623 -31.86 -6.17 -16.06
C ILE A 623 -30.75 -7.20 -16.33
N ALA A 624 -30.74 -7.87 -17.48
CA ALA A 624 -29.67 -8.82 -17.84
C ALA A 624 -28.32 -8.11 -18.02
N LEU A 625 -28.30 -6.96 -18.71
CA LEU A 625 -27.10 -6.12 -18.84
C LEU A 625 -26.62 -5.56 -17.48
N SER A 626 -27.56 -5.24 -16.60
CA SER A 626 -27.29 -4.75 -15.25
C SER A 626 -26.72 -5.84 -14.32
N LEU A 627 -27.24 -7.07 -14.38
CA LEU A 627 -26.63 -8.24 -13.71
C LEU A 627 -25.20 -8.50 -14.22
N LEU A 628 -25.02 -8.48 -15.54
CA LEU A 628 -23.74 -8.69 -16.19
C LEU A 628 -22.66 -7.72 -15.70
N THR A 629 -22.95 -6.41 -15.67
CA THR A 629 -21.93 -5.40 -15.29
C THR A 629 -21.60 -5.40 -13.82
N SER A 630 -22.57 -5.64 -12.93
CA SER A 630 -22.31 -5.57 -11.49
C SER A 630 -21.45 -6.71 -10.96
N PHE A 631 -21.50 -7.89 -11.57
CA PHE A 631 -20.58 -8.99 -11.26
C PHE A 631 -19.25 -8.86 -12.01
N LEU A 632 -19.26 -8.36 -13.24
CA LEU A 632 -18.04 -8.09 -14.02
C LEU A 632 -17.42 -6.75 -13.59
N SER A 633 -17.09 -6.68 -12.30
CA SER A 633 -16.58 -5.49 -11.63
C SER A 633 -15.29 -4.96 -12.25
N GLY A 634 -14.99 -3.69 -12.00
CA GLY A 634 -13.72 -3.08 -12.38
C GLY A 634 -12.47 -3.82 -11.84
N ILE A 635 -12.62 -4.67 -10.81
CA ILE A 635 -11.52 -5.53 -10.32
C ILE A 635 -11.27 -6.66 -11.31
N LEU A 636 -12.32 -7.33 -11.79
CA LEU A 636 -12.21 -8.44 -12.74
C LEU A 636 -11.82 -7.95 -14.14
N MET A 637 -12.28 -6.77 -14.57
CA MET A 637 -11.87 -6.11 -15.81
C MET A 637 -10.35 -5.92 -15.95
N LEU A 638 -9.65 -5.78 -14.82
CA LEU A 638 -8.20 -5.57 -14.75
C LEU A 638 -7.46 -6.84 -14.32
N GLY A 639 -8.03 -7.56 -13.36
CA GLY A 639 -7.46 -8.76 -12.75
C GLY A 639 -7.50 -9.99 -13.65
N LEU A 640 -8.54 -10.18 -14.47
CA LEU A 640 -8.66 -11.34 -15.34
C LEU A 640 -7.62 -11.34 -16.49
N PRO A 641 -7.40 -10.23 -17.24
CA PRO A 641 -6.29 -10.16 -18.18
C PRO A 641 -4.92 -10.34 -17.50
N ALA A 642 -4.77 -9.79 -16.29
CA ALA A 642 -3.52 -9.90 -15.53
C ALA A 642 -3.23 -11.35 -15.12
N GLU A 643 -4.17 -12.04 -14.48
CA GLU A 643 -4.04 -13.45 -14.06
C GLU A 643 -3.73 -14.35 -15.27
N ILE A 644 -4.46 -14.20 -16.38
CA ILE A 644 -4.26 -15.03 -17.58
C ILE A 644 -2.86 -14.83 -18.18
N PHE A 645 -2.37 -13.59 -18.26
CA PHE A 645 -1.01 -13.31 -18.72
C PHE A 645 0.05 -13.91 -17.77
N GLN A 646 -0.18 -13.90 -16.45
CA GLN A 646 0.79 -14.32 -15.43
C GLN A 646 0.80 -15.84 -15.19
N ARG A 647 -0.37 -16.50 -15.18
CA ARG A 647 -0.55 -17.89 -14.70
C ARG A 647 -1.25 -18.81 -15.71
N GLY A 648 -1.78 -18.29 -16.81
CA GLY A 648 -2.43 -19.04 -17.89
C GLY A 648 -3.96 -19.00 -17.86
N THR A 649 -4.60 -19.53 -18.90
CA THR A 649 -6.06 -19.37 -19.15
C THR A 649 -6.97 -20.12 -18.18
N HIS A 650 -6.44 -20.99 -17.29
CA HIS A 650 -7.20 -21.79 -16.32
C HIS A 650 -8.38 -21.08 -15.65
N ILE A 651 -8.19 -19.84 -15.20
CA ILE A 651 -9.23 -19.05 -14.51
C ILE A 651 -10.46 -18.78 -15.40
N TRP A 652 -10.32 -18.72 -16.73
CA TRP A 652 -11.44 -18.57 -17.67
C TRP A 652 -12.47 -19.70 -17.54
N MET A 653 -12.02 -20.92 -17.23
CA MET A 653 -12.92 -22.07 -17.01
C MET A 653 -13.90 -21.82 -15.87
N SER A 654 -13.50 -21.11 -14.80
CA SER A 654 -14.41 -20.71 -13.70
C SER A 654 -15.62 -19.95 -14.23
N PHE A 655 -15.43 -19.02 -15.16
CA PHE A 655 -16.53 -18.21 -15.70
C PHE A 655 -17.41 -18.95 -16.70
N ILE A 656 -16.84 -19.86 -17.50
CA ILE A 656 -17.61 -20.76 -18.37
C ILE A 656 -18.50 -21.68 -17.50
N VAL A 657 -17.95 -22.20 -16.41
CA VAL A 657 -18.68 -22.94 -15.37
C VAL A 657 -19.70 -22.03 -14.62
N GLY A 658 -19.50 -20.71 -14.61
CA GLY A 658 -20.51 -19.74 -14.20
C GLY A 658 -21.81 -19.80 -15.02
N GLY A 659 -21.75 -20.30 -16.26
CA GLY A 659 -22.93 -20.67 -17.05
C GLY A 659 -23.71 -21.82 -16.43
N LEU A 660 -23.02 -22.89 -15.97
CA LEU A 660 -23.64 -24.00 -15.26
C LEU A 660 -24.25 -23.55 -13.92
N ALA A 661 -23.54 -22.74 -13.14
CA ALA A 661 -24.07 -22.13 -11.91
C ALA A 661 -25.33 -21.27 -12.16
N SER A 662 -25.38 -20.58 -13.31
CA SER A 662 -26.55 -19.80 -13.74
C SER A 662 -27.74 -20.71 -14.12
N LEU A 663 -27.50 -21.84 -14.79
CA LEU A 663 -28.53 -22.85 -15.06
C LEU A 663 -29.08 -23.47 -13.76
N ILE A 664 -28.19 -23.85 -12.83
CA ILE A 664 -28.56 -24.35 -11.50
C ILE A 664 -29.38 -23.28 -10.76
N THR A 665 -28.98 -22.01 -10.81
CA THR A 665 -29.76 -20.89 -10.25
C THR A 665 -31.18 -20.82 -10.82
N ALA A 666 -31.33 -20.89 -12.16
CA ALA A 666 -32.63 -20.81 -12.82
C ALA A 666 -33.55 -22.03 -12.57
N ILE A 667 -33.00 -23.18 -12.14
CA ILE A 667 -33.72 -24.44 -11.95
C ILE A 667 -33.99 -24.75 -10.46
N VAL A 668 -33.02 -24.46 -9.58
CA VAL A 668 -33.04 -24.78 -8.14
C VAL A 668 -33.51 -23.58 -7.32
N PHE A 669 -32.73 -22.49 -7.33
CA PHE A 669 -32.84 -21.39 -6.38
C PHE A 669 -33.94 -20.38 -6.75
N LEU A 670 -33.95 -19.90 -8.00
CA LEU A 670 -34.87 -18.85 -8.47
C LEU A 670 -36.36 -19.22 -8.32
N PRO A 671 -36.83 -20.45 -8.61
CA PRO A 671 -38.24 -20.81 -8.44
C PRO A 671 -38.75 -20.65 -7.00
N VAL A 672 -37.88 -20.84 -6.01
CA VAL A 672 -38.21 -20.66 -4.58
C VAL A 672 -38.21 -19.17 -4.23
N PHE A 673 -37.10 -18.45 -4.46
CA PHE A 673 -36.97 -17.03 -4.09
C PHE A 673 -37.97 -16.11 -4.80
N TYR A 674 -38.31 -16.40 -6.06
CA TYR A 674 -39.27 -15.60 -6.82
C TYR A 674 -40.71 -15.75 -6.31
N LYS A 675 -41.10 -16.96 -5.83
CA LYS A 675 -42.45 -17.21 -5.28
C LYS A 675 -42.68 -16.44 -3.98
N ILE A 676 -41.66 -16.34 -3.13
CA ILE A 676 -41.68 -15.56 -1.87
C ILE A 676 -41.88 -14.06 -2.16
N LYS A 677 -41.47 -13.58 -3.35
CA LYS A 677 -41.49 -12.14 -3.72
C LYS A 677 -40.76 -11.26 -2.70
N CYS A 678 -39.69 -11.78 -2.10
CA CYS A 678 -38.90 -11.04 -1.12
C CYS A 678 -38.19 -9.82 -1.73
N THR A 679 -37.98 -8.79 -0.92
CA THR A 679 -37.12 -7.63 -1.22
C THR A 679 -35.69 -7.86 -0.74
N CYS A 680 -35.50 -8.71 0.29
CA CYS A 680 -34.19 -9.18 0.71
C CYS A 680 -34.11 -10.71 0.76
N ILE A 681 -33.02 -11.32 0.28
CA ILE A 681 -32.85 -12.78 0.26
C ILE A 681 -32.85 -13.39 1.68
N HIS A 682 -32.34 -12.68 2.69
CA HIS A 682 -32.35 -13.17 4.08
C HIS A 682 -33.77 -13.38 4.65
N GLU A 683 -34.79 -12.81 3.99
CA GLU A 683 -36.20 -13.10 4.27
C GLU A 683 -36.53 -14.60 4.06
N TYR A 684 -35.82 -15.31 3.17
CA TYR A 684 -35.94 -16.77 3.04
C TYR A 684 -35.77 -17.47 4.39
N PHE A 685 -34.84 -17.00 5.24
CA PHE A 685 -34.59 -17.64 6.53
C PHE A 685 -35.70 -17.40 7.57
N ILE A 686 -36.46 -16.30 7.50
CA ILE A 686 -37.64 -16.15 8.38
C ILE A 686 -38.77 -17.09 7.92
N HIS A 687 -38.99 -17.26 6.60
CA HIS A 687 -40.00 -18.20 6.08
C HIS A 687 -39.61 -19.67 6.29
N ARG A 688 -38.31 -20.02 6.18
CA ARG A 688 -37.79 -21.40 6.28
C ARG A 688 -37.53 -21.88 7.71
N TYR A 689 -37.25 -20.97 8.65
CA TYR A 689 -36.85 -21.32 10.03
C TYR A 689 -37.63 -20.57 11.13
N ASN A 690 -38.55 -19.65 10.80
CA ASN A 690 -39.27 -18.78 11.74
C ASN A 690 -38.38 -18.03 12.77
N SER A 691 -37.07 -17.87 12.47
CA SER A 691 -36.12 -17.23 13.37
C SER A 691 -35.71 -15.85 12.85
N LYS A 692 -35.91 -14.82 13.68
CA LYS A 692 -35.46 -13.44 13.42
C LYS A 692 -33.94 -13.31 13.61
N LEU A 693 -33.35 -14.16 14.45
CA LEU A 693 -31.91 -14.17 14.76
C LEU A 693 -31.09 -14.55 13.54
N ILE A 694 -31.37 -15.71 12.93
CA ILE A 694 -30.63 -16.22 11.76
C ILE A 694 -30.70 -15.24 10.58
N ARG A 695 -31.87 -14.62 10.33
CA ARG A 695 -32.06 -13.58 9.30
C ARG A 695 -31.17 -12.35 9.55
N ARG A 696 -31.15 -11.82 10.78
CA ARG A 696 -30.34 -10.64 11.13
C ARG A 696 -28.84 -10.92 11.15
N SER A 697 -28.41 -12.08 11.63
CA SER A 697 -27.00 -12.47 11.66
C SER A 697 -26.41 -12.52 10.25
N PHE A 698 -27.08 -13.19 9.29
CA PHE A 698 -26.58 -13.23 7.92
C PHE A 698 -26.68 -11.90 7.19
N SER A 699 -27.71 -11.08 7.48
CA SER A 699 -27.77 -9.72 6.98
C SER A 699 -26.63 -8.83 7.49
N ALA A 700 -26.27 -8.93 8.78
CA ALA A 700 -25.13 -8.21 9.34
C ALA A 700 -23.79 -8.65 8.71
N ILE A 701 -23.56 -9.96 8.55
CA ILE A 701 -22.36 -10.50 7.87
C ILE A 701 -22.30 -10.01 6.43
N PHE A 702 -23.42 -10.09 5.68
CA PHE A 702 -23.51 -9.56 4.32
C PHE A 702 -23.21 -8.05 4.27
N LEU A 703 -23.75 -7.26 5.19
CA LEU A 703 -23.55 -5.81 5.23
C LEU A 703 -22.11 -5.41 5.54
N VAL A 704 -21.41 -6.12 6.42
CA VAL A 704 -19.97 -5.89 6.67
C VAL A 704 -19.15 -6.33 5.44
N PHE A 705 -19.44 -7.52 4.90
CA PHE A 705 -18.75 -8.05 3.72
C PHE A 705 -18.91 -7.13 2.50
N ILE A 706 -20.13 -6.72 2.15
CA ILE A 706 -20.39 -5.88 0.98
C ILE A 706 -19.82 -4.48 1.15
N LEU A 707 -19.70 -3.96 2.37
CA LEU A 707 -19.10 -2.66 2.69
C LEU A 707 -17.57 -2.68 2.54
N VAL A 708 -16.90 -3.75 3.00
CA VAL A 708 -15.46 -3.96 2.75
C VAL A 708 -15.21 -4.24 1.27
N TYR A 709 -16.05 -5.06 0.64
CA TYR A 709 -15.98 -5.32 -0.80
C TYR A 709 -16.19 -4.04 -1.61
N MET A 710 -17.15 -3.17 -1.25
CA MET A 710 -17.33 -1.86 -1.90
C MET A 710 -16.13 -0.95 -1.66
N ALA A 711 -15.56 -0.90 -0.46
CA ALA A 711 -14.32 -0.17 -0.22
C ALA A 711 -13.18 -0.66 -1.14
N ILE A 712 -13.08 -1.97 -1.38
CA ILE A 712 -12.07 -2.55 -2.28
C ILE A 712 -12.44 -2.41 -3.77
N VAL A 713 -13.72 -2.43 -4.15
CA VAL A 713 -14.23 -2.14 -5.51
C VAL A 713 -14.22 -0.65 -5.82
N ILE A 714 -14.13 0.21 -4.82
CA ILE A 714 -13.64 1.56 -4.98
C ILE A 714 -12.11 1.50 -5.13
N TYR A 715 -11.35 0.89 -4.21
CA TYR A 715 -9.88 0.84 -4.21
C TYR A 715 -9.26 0.25 -5.50
N ALA A 716 -9.40 -1.05 -5.80
CA ALA A 716 -8.73 -1.73 -6.92
C ALA A 716 -9.11 -1.17 -8.31
N PRO A 717 -10.39 -0.84 -8.55
CA PRO A 717 -10.82 -0.12 -9.74
C PRO A 717 -10.65 1.39 -9.61
N SER A 718 -10.12 1.89 -8.50
CA SER A 718 -9.34 3.13 -8.49
C SER A 718 -7.94 2.83 -9.04
N VAL A 719 -7.20 1.82 -8.54
CA VAL A 719 -5.78 1.50 -8.86
C VAL A 719 -5.35 1.75 -10.31
N ALA A 720 -5.76 0.91 -11.26
CA ALA A 720 -4.97 0.73 -12.49
C ALA A 720 -5.02 1.86 -13.52
N MET A 721 -6.16 2.52 -13.80
CA MET A 721 -6.14 3.68 -14.73
C MET A 721 -5.46 4.92 -14.12
N SER A 722 -4.83 4.85 -12.94
CA SER A 722 -4.38 6.09 -12.28
C SER A 722 -3.15 6.66 -12.97
N LYS A 723 -2.13 5.84 -12.91
CA LYS A 723 -0.99 5.68 -13.81
C LYS A 723 -1.28 5.81 -15.32
N VAL A 724 -2.55 5.72 -15.72
CA VAL A 724 -3.03 5.85 -17.10
C VAL A 724 -3.55 7.27 -17.35
N ILE A 725 -4.44 7.80 -16.50
CA ILE A 725 -4.95 9.19 -16.66
C ILE A 725 -3.93 10.24 -16.20
N ASN A 726 -3.08 9.94 -15.21
CA ASN A 726 -2.09 10.85 -14.57
C ASN A 726 -2.76 11.96 -13.73
N VAL A 727 -3.74 11.57 -12.90
CA VAL A 727 -4.87 12.42 -12.46
C VAL A 727 -5.20 12.13 -10.95
N ASP A 728 -6.37 11.80 -10.36
CA ASP A 728 -6.41 11.35 -8.92
C ASP A 728 -7.43 10.33 -8.38
N LYS A 729 -6.91 9.35 -7.63
CA LYS A 729 -7.62 8.19 -7.10
C LYS A 729 -8.29 8.45 -5.76
N TRP A 730 -7.81 9.33 -4.87
CA TRP A 730 -8.65 9.63 -3.70
C TRP A 730 -9.83 10.50 -4.13
N LEU A 731 -9.81 11.06 -5.35
CA LEU A 731 -10.98 11.59 -6.05
C LEU A 731 -11.47 10.71 -7.19
N LEU A 732 -11.29 9.40 -7.12
CA LEU A 732 -12.40 8.50 -7.49
C LEU A 732 -12.72 7.38 -6.52
N ILE A 733 -12.01 7.34 -5.39
CA ILE A 733 -12.70 7.23 -4.12
C ILE A 733 -13.75 8.34 -4.05
N LEU A 734 -13.38 9.62 -4.11
CA LEU A 734 -14.37 10.70 -4.05
C LEU A 734 -15.26 10.80 -5.31
N VAL A 735 -14.77 10.78 -6.56
CA VAL A 735 -15.69 10.76 -7.74
C VAL A 735 -16.47 9.46 -7.91
N PHE A 736 -15.91 8.23 -7.89
CA PHE A 736 -16.77 7.05 -8.06
C PHE A 736 -17.67 6.84 -6.84
N GLY A 737 -17.13 7.00 -5.63
CA GLY A 737 -17.90 6.96 -4.38
C GLY A 737 -19.03 7.99 -4.39
N ALA A 738 -18.74 9.28 -4.59
CA ALA A 738 -19.78 10.31 -4.63
C ALA A 738 -20.72 10.15 -5.84
N THR A 739 -20.24 9.86 -7.05
CA THR A 739 -21.10 9.71 -8.23
C THR A 739 -22.08 8.56 -8.05
N ALA A 740 -21.60 7.37 -7.68
CA ALA A 740 -22.45 6.22 -7.40
C ALA A 740 -23.40 6.49 -6.23
N THR A 741 -22.93 7.12 -5.15
CA THR A 741 -23.77 7.47 -4.00
C THR A 741 -24.86 8.48 -4.37
N ILE A 742 -24.54 9.50 -5.16
CA ILE A 742 -25.48 10.55 -5.59
C ILE A 742 -26.54 9.94 -6.52
N TYR A 743 -26.19 9.26 -7.61
CA TYR A 743 -27.22 8.76 -8.53
C TYR A 743 -28.04 7.61 -7.92
N THR A 744 -27.45 6.77 -7.07
CA THR A 744 -28.19 5.70 -6.36
C THR A 744 -29.13 6.27 -5.30
N SER A 745 -28.68 7.22 -4.47
CA SER A 745 -29.55 7.84 -3.45
C SER A 745 -30.65 8.69 -4.10
N VAL A 746 -30.39 9.34 -5.23
CA VAL A 746 -31.40 10.11 -5.96
C VAL A 746 -32.41 9.22 -6.67
N GLY A 747 -31.99 8.14 -7.34
CA GLY A 747 -32.87 7.38 -8.26
C GLY A 747 -33.24 5.92 -7.91
N GLY A 748 -32.59 5.29 -6.92
CA GLY A 748 -32.89 3.91 -6.50
C GLY A 748 -32.59 2.86 -7.57
N LEU A 749 -33.10 1.63 -7.38
CA LEU A 749 -32.81 0.49 -8.27
C LEU A 749 -33.15 0.79 -9.75
N LYS A 750 -34.19 1.60 -9.99
CA LYS A 750 -34.61 1.98 -11.34
C LYS A 750 -33.56 2.82 -12.06
N ALA A 751 -32.93 3.77 -11.38
CA ALA A 751 -31.79 4.49 -11.94
C ALA A 751 -30.58 3.55 -12.14
N VAL A 752 -30.24 2.75 -11.11
CA VAL A 752 -29.10 1.81 -11.16
C VAL A 752 -29.20 0.89 -12.38
N VAL A 753 -30.31 0.18 -12.59
CA VAL A 753 -30.44 -0.75 -13.73
C VAL A 753 -30.29 -0.04 -15.09
N TRP A 754 -30.74 1.21 -15.22
CA TRP A 754 -30.57 1.98 -16.47
C TRP A 754 -29.16 2.55 -16.65
N THR A 755 -28.49 3.02 -15.57
CA THR A 755 -27.06 3.40 -15.64
C THR A 755 -26.22 2.19 -16.00
N ASP A 756 -26.44 1.05 -15.34
CA ASP A 756 -25.71 -0.20 -15.55
C ASP A 756 -25.88 -0.73 -17.00
N SER A 757 -27.04 -0.51 -17.61
CA SER A 757 -27.33 -0.94 -18.99
C SER A 757 -26.54 -0.13 -20.02
N LEU A 758 -26.40 1.17 -19.81
CA LEU A 758 -25.57 2.04 -20.65
C LEU A 758 -24.08 1.77 -20.40
N GLN A 759 -23.72 1.55 -19.13
CA GLN A 759 -22.40 1.11 -18.69
C GLN A 759 -22.02 -0.25 -19.32
N ALA A 760 -22.97 -1.16 -19.56
CA ALA A 760 -22.72 -2.40 -20.29
C ALA A 760 -22.32 -2.15 -21.76
N LEU A 761 -23.05 -1.27 -22.46
CA LEU A 761 -22.73 -0.90 -23.84
C LEU A 761 -21.35 -0.22 -23.93
N LEU A 762 -21.02 0.64 -22.96
CA LEU A 762 -19.70 1.25 -22.82
C LEU A 762 -18.61 0.20 -22.53
N MET A 763 -18.91 -0.85 -21.76
CA MET A 763 -17.99 -1.95 -21.48
C MET A 763 -17.69 -2.78 -22.73
N TYR A 764 -18.71 -3.21 -23.48
CA TYR A 764 -18.51 -3.88 -24.77
C TYR A 764 -17.75 -2.98 -25.76
N GLY A 765 -18.18 -1.73 -25.90
CA GLY A 765 -17.55 -0.76 -26.80
C GLY A 765 -16.06 -0.58 -26.49
N GLY A 766 -15.69 -0.34 -25.23
CA GLY A 766 -14.30 -0.11 -24.83
C GLY A 766 -13.41 -1.35 -24.98
N VAL A 767 -13.97 -2.54 -24.74
CA VAL A 767 -13.26 -3.82 -24.90
C VAL A 767 -13.05 -4.17 -26.38
N VAL A 768 -14.10 -4.07 -27.20
CA VAL A 768 -14.02 -4.36 -28.65
C VAL A 768 -13.16 -3.33 -29.38
N ALA A 769 -13.27 -2.04 -29.02
CA ALA A 769 -12.41 -0.97 -29.54
C ALA A 769 -10.92 -1.26 -29.30
N LEU A 770 -10.57 -1.71 -28.09
CA LEU A 770 -9.19 -2.05 -27.72
C LEU A 770 -8.69 -3.24 -28.54
N ILE A 771 -9.49 -4.31 -28.68
CA ILE A 771 -9.07 -5.52 -29.40
C ILE A 771 -8.99 -5.31 -30.91
N TRP A 772 -9.94 -4.58 -31.51
CA TRP A 772 -9.88 -4.23 -32.92
C TRP A 772 -8.60 -3.44 -33.22
N LYS A 773 -8.30 -2.42 -32.40
CA LYS A 773 -7.07 -1.63 -32.58
C LYS A 773 -5.80 -2.42 -32.24
N ALA A 774 -5.89 -3.41 -31.34
CA ALA A 774 -4.80 -4.31 -31.00
C ALA A 774 -4.44 -5.23 -32.18
N LEU A 775 -5.42 -5.87 -32.80
CA LEU A 775 -5.22 -6.78 -33.93
C LEU A 775 -4.83 -6.02 -35.22
N ALA A 776 -5.27 -4.78 -35.36
CA ALA A 776 -4.84 -3.86 -36.44
C ALA A 776 -3.42 -3.26 -36.24
N ASN A 777 -2.64 -3.78 -35.29
CA ASN A 777 -1.22 -3.43 -35.12
C ASN A 777 -0.36 -4.54 -35.74
N GLU A 778 0.46 -4.19 -36.72
CA GLU A 778 1.32 -5.12 -37.48
C GLU A 778 2.25 -5.94 -36.57
N LYS A 779 2.67 -5.39 -35.42
CA LYS A 779 3.48 -6.11 -34.42
C LYS A 779 2.75 -7.31 -33.78
N VAL A 780 1.41 -7.29 -33.77
CA VAL A 780 0.59 -8.40 -33.25
C VAL A 780 0.36 -9.47 -34.33
N GLY A 781 0.30 -9.09 -35.60
CA GLY A 781 0.19 -10.03 -36.72
C GLY A 781 -1.14 -10.80 -36.77
N GLY A 782 -2.23 -10.21 -36.26
CA GLY A 782 -3.56 -10.81 -36.29
C GLY A 782 -3.81 -11.96 -35.30
N ILE A 783 -5.03 -12.49 -35.34
CA ILE A 783 -5.56 -13.41 -34.31
C ILE A 783 -4.80 -14.75 -34.25
N SER A 784 -4.40 -15.29 -35.40
CA SER A 784 -3.75 -16.60 -35.50
C SER A 784 -2.36 -16.60 -34.85
N ARG A 785 -1.60 -15.51 -34.98
CA ARG A 785 -0.29 -15.35 -34.35
C ARG A 785 -0.41 -15.27 -32.83
N VAL A 786 -1.42 -14.57 -32.33
CA VAL A 786 -1.73 -14.46 -30.89
C VAL A 786 -2.11 -15.83 -30.31
N TRP A 787 -2.90 -16.62 -31.04
CA TRP A 787 -3.27 -17.97 -30.61
C TRP A 787 -2.07 -18.91 -30.51
N ASN A 788 -1.24 -18.96 -31.57
CA ASN A 788 -0.06 -19.82 -31.60
C ASN A 788 0.94 -19.47 -30.48
N LEU A 789 1.25 -18.19 -30.27
CA LEU A 789 2.09 -17.73 -29.15
C LEU A 789 1.47 -18.06 -27.77
N GLY A 790 0.14 -18.10 -27.67
CA GLY A 790 -0.58 -18.52 -26.48
C GLY A 790 -0.45 -20.03 -26.19
N VAL A 791 -0.34 -20.86 -27.23
CA VAL A 791 -0.06 -22.31 -27.11
C VAL A 791 1.43 -22.54 -26.82
N GLU A 792 2.32 -21.97 -27.62
CA GLU A 792 3.79 -22.09 -27.50
C GLU A 792 4.31 -21.66 -26.12
N SER A 793 3.73 -20.61 -25.52
CA SER A 793 4.09 -20.16 -24.17
C SER A 793 3.31 -20.86 -23.04
N GLY A 794 2.66 -22.00 -23.33
CA GLY A 794 1.92 -22.84 -22.38
C GLY A 794 0.65 -22.19 -21.80
N ARG A 795 0.37 -20.91 -22.06
CA ARG A 795 -0.76 -20.16 -21.49
C ARG A 795 -2.11 -20.76 -21.84
N ILE A 796 -2.23 -21.33 -23.04
CA ILE A 796 -3.42 -22.03 -23.54
C ILE A 796 -3.28 -23.55 -23.37
N GLY A 797 -2.08 -24.11 -23.54
CA GLY A 797 -1.85 -25.56 -23.58
C GLY A 797 -2.39 -26.32 -22.35
N ASP A 798 -2.16 -25.77 -21.16
CA ASP A 798 -2.55 -26.44 -19.90
C ASP A 798 -4.04 -26.27 -19.52
N LEU A 799 -4.85 -25.57 -20.32
CA LEU A 799 -6.24 -25.19 -20.00
C LEU A 799 -7.11 -26.35 -19.46
N PHE A 800 -6.80 -27.58 -19.85
CA PHE A 800 -7.49 -28.81 -19.44
C PHE A 800 -6.62 -29.69 -18.53
N ARG A 801 -5.94 -29.12 -17.52
CA ARG A 801 -5.21 -29.91 -16.49
C ARG A 801 -6.21 -30.65 -15.58
N PHE A 802 -6.33 -31.96 -15.79
CA PHE A 802 -7.33 -32.86 -15.17
C PHE A 802 -6.91 -33.53 -13.85
N ASP A 803 -5.88 -33.03 -13.16
CA ASP A 803 -5.46 -33.55 -11.85
C ASP A 803 -6.47 -33.10 -10.75
N PRO A 804 -6.97 -34.00 -9.89
CA PRO A 804 -7.96 -33.70 -8.84
C PRO A 804 -7.39 -33.04 -7.56
N SER A 805 -6.06 -32.91 -7.41
CA SER A 805 -5.42 -32.40 -6.20
C SER A 805 -5.80 -30.96 -5.87
N ILE A 806 -6.40 -30.74 -4.69
CA ILE A 806 -6.81 -29.42 -4.17
C ILE A 806 -5.63 -28.50 -3.78
N VAL A 807 -4.42 -29.06 -3.80
CA VAL A 807 -3.15 -28.37 -3.55
C VAL A 807 -2.61 -27.70 -4.83
N GLN A 808 -3.17 -28.03 -6.00
CA GLN A 808 -2.91 -27.24 -7.21
C GLN A 808 -3.52 -25.84 -7.12
N TYR A 809 -2.78 -24.83 -7.58
CA TYR A 809 -3.22 -23.45 -7.64
C TYR A 809 -4.59 -23.30 -8.31
N ASN A 810 -4.83 -24.01 -9.41
CA ASN A 810 -6.15 -24.19 -9.98
C ASN A 810 -6.19 -25.52 -10.76
N SER A 811 -7.35 -26.04 -11.16
CA SER A 811 -7.43 -27.19 -12.07
C SER A 811 -8.79 -27.25 -12.75
N PHE A 812 -8.99 -28.15 -13.70
CA PHE A 812 -10.33 -28.38 -14.26
C PHE A 812 -11.35 -28.69 -13.15
N TRP A 813 -10.99 -29.55 -12.20
CA TRP A 813 -11.86 -29.95 -11.10
C TRP A 813 -12.11 -28.84 -10.07
N ILE A 814 -11.08 -28.04 -9.74
CA ILE A 814 -11.24 -26.89 -8.84
C ILE A 814 -12.18 -25.84 -9.46
N ASN A 815 -12.01 -25.51 -10.75
CA ASN A 815 -12.93 -24.63 -11.46
C ASN A 815 -14.34 -25.24 -11.58
N LEU A 816 -14.47 -26.53 -11.88
CA LEU A 816 -15.77 -27.18 -12.04
C LEU A 816 -16.58 -27.21 -10.74
N VAL A 817 -15.99 -27.64 -9.63
CA VAL A 817 -16.69 -27.75 -8.34
C VAL A 817 -16.76 -26.39 -7.64
N SER A 818 -15.60 -25.81 -7.31
CA SER A 818 -15.52 -24.60 -6.49
C SER A 818 -15.83 -23.33 -7.28
N GLY A 819 -15.53 -23.30 -8.58
CA GLY A 819 -16.01 -22.23 -9.48
C GLY A 819 -17.53 -22.23 -9.62
N THR A 820 -18.19 -23.40 -9.79
CA THR A 820 -19.66 -23.49 -9.73
C THR A 820 -20.19 -22.86 -8.44
N ILE A 821 -19.58 -23.17 -7.29
CA ILE A 821 -20.03 -22.67 -5.98
C ILE A 821 -19.76 -21.16 -5.84
N THR A 822 -18.67 -20.63 -6.38
CA THR A 822 -18.38 -19.19 -6.46
C THR A 822 -19.45 -18.43 -7.26
N TRP A 823 -19.87 -18.99 -8.40
CA TRP A 823 -20.90 -18.38 -9.24
C TRP A 823 -22.32 -18.63 -8.73
N LEU A 824 -22.56 -19.69 -7.94
CA LEU A 824 -23.79 -19.86 -7.15
C LEU A 824 -23.87 -18.85 -6.01
N ALA A 825 -22.75 -18.52 -5.35
CA ALA A 825 -22.71 -17.43 -4.38
C ALA A 825 -23.09 -16.09 -5.02
N SER A 826 -22.72 -15.87 -6.29
CA SER A 826 -22.98 -14.65 -7.04
C SER A 826 -24.39 -14.59 -7.65
N PHE A 827 -24.75 -15.52 -8.54
CA PHE A 827 -26.04 -15.52 -9.24
C PHE A 827 -27.17 -16.14 -8.42
N GLY A 828 -26.87 -17.13 -7.58
CA GLY A 828 -27.83 -17.94 -6.85
C GLY A 828 -28.30 -17.35 -5.53
N VAL A 829 -27.37 -16.91 -4.67
CA VAL A 829 -27.67 -16.49 -3.28
C VAL A 829 -27.21 -15.07 -2.90
N ASN A 830 -26.73 -14.26 -3.85
CA ASN A 830 -26.46 -12.84 -3.58
C ASN A 830 -27.75 -12.02 -3.59
N GLN A 831 -27.93 -11.16 -2.58
CA GLN A 831 -28.96 -10.12 -2.53
C GLN A 831 -29.10 -9.35 -3.85
N LEU A 832 -27.96 -8.97 -4.44
CA LEU A 832 -27.85 -8.18 -5.66
C LEU A 832 -28.50 -8.87 -6.88
N SER A 833 -28.45 -10.20 -6.94
CA SER A 833 -29.11 -11.01 -7.97
C SER A 833 -30.61 -11.12 -7.72
N ILE A 834 -31.01 -11.50 -6.50
CA ILE A 834 -32.41 -11.75 -6.16
C ILE A 834 -33.26 -10.47 -6.26
N GLN A 835 -32.73 -9.32 -5.83
CA GLN A 835 -33.40 -8.02 -5.94
C GLN A 835 -33.72 -7.67 -7.41
N ARG A 836 -32.85 -8.06 -8.35
CA ARG A 836 -33.06 -7.87 -9.80
C ARG A 836 -34.02 -8.88 -10.40
N TYR A 837 -33.91 -10.16 -10.06
CA TYR A 837 -34.88 -11.17 -10.53
C TYR A 837 -36.30 -10.84 -10.07
N ASN A 838 -36.47 -10.30 -8.86
CA ASN A 838 -37.77 -9.90 -8.31
C ASN A 838 -38.27 -8.53 -8.82
N SER A 839 -37.59 -7.92 -9.81
CA SER A 839 -37.99 -6.66 -10.46
C SER A 839 -38.74 -6.83 -11.81
N VAL A 840 -38.93 -8.08 -12.28
CA VAL A 840 -39.82 -8.44 -13.41
C VAL A 840 -41.16 -9.01 -12.94
N PRO A 841 -42.22 -8.95 -13.77
CA PRO A 841 -43.56 -9.37 -13.38
C PRO A 841 -43.82 -10.88 -13.44
N THR A 842 -42.95 -11.70 -14.06
CA THR A 842 -43.15 -13.17 -14.11
C THR A 842 -41.86 -13.97 -13.91
N LEU A 843 -41.99 -15.19 -13.35
CA LEU A 843 -40.90 -16.15 -13.22
C LEU A 843 -40.30 -16.55 -14.58
N LYS A 844 -41.11 -16.61 -15.65
CA LYS A 844 -40.63 -16.85 -17.02
C LYS A 844 -39.69 -15.72 -17.47
N ASN A 845 -40.05 -14.47 -17.18
CA ASN A 845 -39.18 -13.31 -17.46
C ASN A 845 -37.91 -13.33 -16.60
N ALA A 846 -37.98 -13.76 -15.33
CA ALA A 846 -36.82 -13.88 -14.45
C ALA A 846 -35.83 -14.97 -14.91
N LYS A 847 -36.33 -16.14 -15.35
CA LYS A 847 -35.48 -17.18 -15.96
C LYS A 847 -34.88 -16.70 -17.30
N GLN A 848 -35.67 -16.01 -18.13
CA GLN A 848 -35.18 -15.41 -19.37
C GLN A 848 -34.05 -14.39 -19.12
N ILE A 849 -34.12 -13.60 -18.06
CA ILE A 849 -33.02 -12.69 -17.67
C ILE A 849 -31.72 -13.46 -17.42
N ILE A 850 -31.77 -14.58 -16.68
CA ILE A 850 -30.57 -15.40 -16.45
C ILE A 850 -30.04 -15.95 -17.78
N TYR A 851 -30.89 -16.53 -18.63
CA TYR A 851 -30.46 -17.05 -19.94
C TYR A 851 -29.88 -15.95 -20.85
N PHE A 852 -30.48 -14.75 -20.85
CA PHE A 852 -29.95 -13.57 -21.54
C PHE A 852 -28.74 -12.93 -20.86
N THR A 853 -28.37 -13.36 -19.65
CA THR A 853 -27.12 -12.95 -18.98
C THR A 853 -25.98 -13.91 -19.36
N ILE A 854 -26.24 -15.23 -19.43
CA ILE A 854 -25.20 -16.26 -19.70
C ILE A 854 -24.40 -15.97 -20.96
N ILE A 855 -25.04 -15.88 -22.14
CA ILE A 855 -24.30 -15.73 -23.40
C ILE A 855 -23.52 -14.40 -23.44
N PRO A 856 -24.12 -13.24 -23.17
CA PRO A 856 -23.38 -11.97 -23.17
C PRO A 856 -22.26 -11.93 -22.12
N PHE A 857 -22.47 -12.50 -20.93
CA PHE A 857 -21.45 -12.54 -19.86
C PHE A 857 -20.27 -13.44 -20.28
N SER A 858 -20.51 -14.67 -20.72
CA SER A 858 -19.47 -15.57 -21.20
C SER A 858 -18.72 -14.98 -22.41
N VAL A 859 -19.42 -14.30 -23.32
CA VAL A 859 -18.79 -13.58 -24.44
C VAL A 859 -17.91 -12.43 -23.93
N LEU A 860 -18.43 -11.53 -23.09
CA LEU A 860 -17.64 -10.38 -22.58
C LEU A 860 -16.43 -10.86 -21.77
N VAL A 861 -16.60 -11.87 -20.92
CA VAL A 861 -15.51 -12.48 -20.16
C VAL A 861 -14.48 -13.12 -21.09
N THR A 862 -14.89 -13.86 -22.12
CA THR A 862 -13.94 -14.48 -23.08
C THR A 862 -13.16 -13.41 -23.85
N ILE A 863 -13.83 -12.34 -24.25
CA ILE A 863 -13.19 -11.20 -24.94
C ILE A 863 -12.25 -10.45 -23.97
N VAL A 864 -12.61 -10.26 -22.70
CA VAL A 864 -11.70 -9.71 -21.67
C VAL A 864 -10.52 -10.65 -21.39
N SER A 865 -10.75 -11.96 -21.33
CA SER A 865 -9.68 -12.96 -21.21
C SER A 865 -8.70 -12.90 -22.39
N PHE A 866 -9.20 -12.64 -23.60
CA PHE A 866 -8.38 -12.47 -24.80
C PHE A 866 -7.48 -11.21 -24.73
N ILE A 867 -7.87 -10.15 -23.99
CA ILE A 867 -6.96 -9.03 -23.68
C ILE A 867 -5.73 -9.51 -22.89
N GLY A 868 -5.87 -10.57 -22.08
CA GLY A 868 -4.75 -11.21 -21.36
C GLY A 868 -3.72 -11.90 -22.27
N LEU A 869 -4.00 -12.01 -23.58
CA LEU A 869 -3.09 -12.50 -24.61
C LEU A 869 -2.60 -11.39 -25.56
N LEU A 870 -3.03 -10.12 -25.37
CA LEU A 870 -2.82 -9.00 -26.31
C LEU A 870 -2.03 -7.82 -25.71
N ASN A 871 -0.70 -7.89 -25.74
CA ASN A 871 0.17 -6.75 -25.43
C ASN A 871 0.09 -5.68 -26.54
N THR A 872 -0.52 -4.52 -26.26
CA THR A 872 -0.72 -3.46 -27.27
C THR A 872 -0.76 -2.03 -26.75
N SER A 873 -0.29 -1.10 -27.59
CA SER A 873 -0.34 0.35 -27.36
C SER A 873 -1.72 0.92 -27.77
N PRO A 874 -2.43 1.66 -26.89
CA PRO A 874 -3.70 2.29 -27.22
C PRO A 874 -3.52 3.57 -28.05
N THR A 875 -4.57 4.01 -28.75
CA THR A 875 -4.58 5.28 -29.50
C THR A 875 -5.63 6.26 -28.93
N PRO A 876 -5.47 7.58 -29.16
CA PRO A 876 -6.39 8.60 -28.64
C PRO A 876 -7.87 8.36 -29.04
N GLY A 877 -8.79 8.81 -28.20
CA GLY A 877 -10.23 8.57 -28.30
C GLY A 877 -10.65 7.17 -27.85
N LEU A 878 -10.02 6.13 -28.43
CA LEU A 878 -10.29 4.72 -28.09
C LEU A 878 -9.82 4.38 -26.66
N PHE A 879 -8.79 5.08 -26.18
CA PHE A 879 -8.26 4.94 -24.82
C PHE A 879 -9.22 5.47 -23.75
N GLY A 880 -9.80 6.66 -23.96
CA GLY A 880 -10.87 7.23 -23.13
C GLY A 880 -12.13 6.34 -23.06
N LEU A 881 -12.38 5.57 -24.13
CA LEU A 881 -13.46 4.57 -24.20
C LEU A 881 -13.15 3.32 -23.34
N TYR A 882 -11.93 2.80 -23.37
CA TYR A 882 -11.48 1.72 -22.48
C TYR A 882 -11.43 2.15 -21.00
N ILE A 883 -11.00 3.38 -20.74
CA ILE A 883 -11.05 4.05 -19.43
C ILE A 883 -12.51 4.15 -18.93
N THR A 884 -13.41 4.63 -19.78
CA THR A 884 -14.86 4.71 -19.50
C THR A 884 -15.47 3.33 -19.23
N CYS A 885 -15.01 2.29 -19.93
CA CYS A 885 -15.40 0.90 -19.73
C CYS A 885 -15.04 0.38 -18.32
N ILE A 886 -13.81 0.61 -17.83
CA ILE A 886 -13.44 0.16 -16.48
C ILE A 886 -14.15 1.01 -15.41
N MET A 887 -14.37 2.30 -15.63
CA MET A 887 -15.23 3.11 -14.77
C MET A 887 -16.66 2.54 -14.71
N SER A 888 -17.23 2.18 -15.86
CA SER A 888 -18.58 1.63 -15.98
C SER A 888 -18.73 0.35 -15.15
N ALA A 889 -17.75 -0.55 -15.24
CA ALA A 889 -17.64 -1.76 -14.41
C ALA A 889 -17.45 -1.46 -12.91
N THR A 890 -16.98 -0.27 -12.55
CA THR A 890 -16.76 0.14 -11.16
C THR A 890 -18.04 0.74 -10.57
N LEU A 891 -18.62 1.71 -11.28
CA LEU A 891 -19.84 2.42 -10.87
C LEU A 891 -21.00 1.44 -10.72
N SER A 892 -21.22 0.53 -11.68
CA SER A 892 -22.26 -0.51 -11.59
C SER A 892 -22.13 -1.34 -10.32
N THR A 893 -20.96 -1.90 -10.02
CA THR A 893 -20.78 -2.72 -8.80
C THR A 893 -20.98 -1.91 -7.52
N ILE A 894 -20.51 -0.65 -7.44
CA ILE A 894 -20.74 0.23 -6.27
C ILE A 894 -22.23 0.55 -6.12
N SER A 895 -22.89 1.09 -7.16
CA SER A 895 -24.30 1.50 -7.06
C SER A 895 -25.24 0.34 -6.76
N SER A 896 -24.90 -0.85 -7.27
CA SER A 896 -25.63 -2.09 -6.99
C SER A 896 -25.39 -2.60 -5.57
N GLY A 897 -24.15 -2.53 -5.08
CA GLY A 897 -23.81 -2.83 -3.69
C GLY A 897 -24.52 -1.89 -2.72
N LEU A 898 -24.59 -0.58 -3.01
CA LEU A 898 -25.32 0.41 -2.23
C LEU A 898 -26.83 0.18 -2.23
N SER A 899 -27.43 -0.09 -3.40
CA SER A 899 -28.85 -0.45 -3.53
C SER A 899 -29.20 -1.73 -2.75
N SER A 900 -28.32 -2.74 -2.80
CA SER A 900 -28.45 -4.01 -2.08
C SER A 900 -28.31 -3.85 -0.57
N SER A 901 -27.34 -3.02 -0.13
CA SER A 901 -27.10 -2.70 1.28
C SER A 901 -28.27 -1.95 1.88
N ALA A 902 -28.83 -0.97 1.15
CA ALA A 902 -30.00 -0.22 1.59
C ALA A 902 -31.25 -1.12 1.70
N ALA A 903 -31.48 -2.01 0.72
CA ALA A 903 -32.57 -2.97 0.78
C ALA A 903 -32.46 -3.93 1.98
N ALA A 904 -31.27 -4.52 2.21
CA ALA A 904 -31.04 -5.42 3.33
C ALA A 904 -31.16 -4.70 4.69
N PHE A 905 -30.49 -3.56 4.86
CA PHE A 905 -30.53 -2.80 6.12
C PHE A 905 -31.94 -2.31 6.46
N TYR A 906 -32.69 -1.83 5.46
CA TYR A 906 -34.08 -1.41 5.66
C TYR A 906 -34.98 -2.59 6.05
N GLU A 907 -34.95 -3.69 5.29
CA GLU A 907 -35.90 -4.81 5.47
C GLU A 907 -35.61 -5.66 6.71
N ASP A 908 -34.34 -5.86 7.08
CA ASP A 908 -33.95 -6.80 8.15
C ASP A 908 -33.85 -6.12 9.54
N PHE A 909 -33.56 -4.81 9.58
CA PHE A 909 -33.35 -4.05 10.81
C PHE A 909 -34.41 -2.97 11.07
N LEU A 910 -34.76 -2.14 10.07
CA LEU A 910 -35.61 -0.96 10.29
C LEU A 910 -37.11 -1.23 10.11
N ARG A 911 -37.50 -2.07 9.15
CA ARG A 911 -38.89 -2.21 8.68
C ARG A 911 -39.91 -2.43 9.80
N GLN A 912 -39.63 -3.28 10.78
CA GLN A 912 -40.53 -3.51 11.92
C GLN A 912 -40.75 -2.25 12.78
N GLY A 913 -39.76 -1.36 12.88
CA GLY A 913 -39.89 -0.07 13.56
C GLY A 913 -40.64 0.98 12.72
N VAL A 914 -40.58 0.86 11.39
CA VAL A 914 -41.34 1.71 10.45
C VAL A 914 -42.81 1.33 10.44
N GLU A 915 -43.12 0.03 10.31
CA GLU A 915 -44.48 -0.52 10.32
C GLU A 915 -45.19 -0.23 11.65
N ARG A 916 -44.50 -0.42 12.81
CA ARG A 916 -45.01 -0.03 14.14
C ARG A 916 -45.32 1.47 14.30
N ARG A 917 -44.83 2.34 13.41
CA ARG A 917 -45.02 3.80 13.47
C ARG A 917 -45.92 4.36 12.37
N ASN A 918 -46.53 3.49 11.54
CA ASN A 918 -47.41 3.87 10.42
C ASN A 918 -46.85 5.01 9.53
N TRP A 919 -45.54 4.99 9.27
CA TRP A 919 -44.91 6.02 8.43
C TRP A 919 -45.38 5.90 6.97
N THR A 920 -45.53 7.06 6.33
CA THR A 920 -45.91 7.15 4.92
C THR A 920 -44.80 6.63 4.00
N ASP A 921 -45.18 6.13 2.82
CA ASP A 921 -44.24 5.74 1.76
C ASP A 921 -43.15 6.79 1.50
N ARG A 922 -43.50 8.09 1.53
CA ARG A 922 -42.55 9.20 1.29
C ARG A 922 -41.49 9.31 2.38
N GLN A 923 -41.82 9.00 3.62
CA GLN A 923 -40.87 8.93 4.74
C GLN A 923 -39.99 7.67 4.61
N ALA A 924 -40.59 6.52 4.30
CA ALA A 924 -39.87 5.27 4.07
C ALA A 924 -38.85 5.39 2.91
N THR A 925 -39.24 5.96 1.77
CA THR A 925 -38.34 6.24 0.64
C THR A 925 -37.23 7.20 1.05
N SER A 926 -37.53 8.30 1.75
CA SER A 926 -36.52 9.28 2.19
C SER A 926 -35.45 8.66 3.08
N ILE A 927 -35.82 7.74 3.98
CA ILE A 927 -34.88 7.03 4.85
C ILE A 927 -34.01 6.06 4.04
N ASN A 928 -34.56 5.37 3.03
CA ASN A 928 -33.76 4.54 2.11
C ASN A 928 -32.69 5.35 1.36
N LYS A 929 -32.96 6.62 1.02
CA LYS A 929 -31.95 7.53 0.42
C LYS A 929 -30.81 7.85 1.39
N LEU A 930 -31.13 8.09 2.66
CA LEU A 930 -30.15 8.39 3.71
C LEU A 930 -29.28 7.16 4.03
N ILE A 931 -29.85 5.95 3.99
CA ILE A 931 -29.08 4.70 4.14
C ILE A 931 -28.09 4.53 2.99
N VAL A 932 -28.49 4.77 1.73
CA VAL A 932 -27.56 4.79 0.58
C VAL A 932 -26.45 5.82 0.78
N LEU A 933 -26.77 7.03 1.26
CA LEU A 933 -25.78 8.06 1.55
C LEU A 933 -24.77 7.62 2.61
N PHE A 934 -25.24 7.01 3.71
CA PHE A 934 -24.40 6.50 4.80
C PHE A 934 -23.44 5.40 4.33
N PHE A 935 -23.94 4.34 3.69
CA PHE A 935 -23.09 3.27 3.15
C PHE A 935 -22.15 3.77 2.04
N GLY A 936 -22.57 4.79 1.27
CA GLY A 936 -21.75 5.48 0.29
C GLY A 936 -20.55 6.18 0.91
N ILE A 937 -20.79 7.07 1.88
CA ILE A 937 -19.74 7.80 2.60
C ILE A 937 -18.81 6.83 3.35
N LEU A 938 -19.37 5.80 4.01
CA LEU A 938 -18.59 4.86 4.82
C LEU A 938 -17.72 3.91 3.98
N SER A 939 -18.24 3.37 2.87
CA SER A 939 -17.42 2.57 1.94
C SER A 939 -16.38 3.43 1.20
N THR A 940 -16.71 4.70 0.90
CA THR A 940 -15.75 5.69 0.39
C THR A 940 -14.65 5.93 1.42
N GLY A 941 -14.99 6.20 2.69
CA GLY A 941 -14.03 6.42 3.78
C GLY A 941 -13.17 5.19 4.11
N LEU A 942 -13.71 3.98 4.00
CA LEU A 942 -12.92 2.76 4.16
C LEU A 942 -12.08 2.43 2.93
N ALA A 943 -12.46 2.92 1.74
CA ALA A 943 -11.55 2.93 0.61
C ALA A 943 -10.34 3.84 0.87
N PHE A 944 -10.45 4.86 1.74
CA PHE A 944 -9.28 5.61 2.24
C PHE A 944 -8.40 4.82 3.24
N ALA A 945 -8.79 3.61 3.67
CA ALA A 945 -8.03 2.81 4.65
C ALA A 945 -7.55 1.45 4.10
N ALA A 946 -7.96 1.05 2.90
CA ALA A 946 -7.71 -0.27 2.32
C ALA A 946 -6.27 -0.47 1.76
N GLU A 947 -5.34 0.45 2.03
CA GLU A 947 -3.94 0.37 1.56
C GLU A 947 -3.11 -0.80 2.09
N PRO A 948 -3.09 -1.10 3.40
CA PRO A 948 -2.16 -2.09 3.93
C PRO A 948 -2.48 -3.52 3.49
N LEU A 949 -3.65 -3.74 2.88
CA LEU A 949 -4.24 -5.05 2.59
C LEU A 949 -3.47 -5.88 1.53
N GLY A 950 -2.42 -5.37 0.91
CA GLY A 950 -1.55 -6.18 0.06
C GLY A 950 -2.22 -6.60 -1.26
N GLY A 951 -2.09 -7.86 -1.67
CA GLY A 951 -2.48 -8.36 -3.01
C GLY A 951 -3.99 -8.33 -3.26
N ILE A 952 -4.53 -7.20 -3.70
CA ILE A 952 -5.96 -6.85 -3.62
C ILE A 952 -6.90 -7.89 -4.26
N LEU A 953 -6.60 -8.34 -5.49
CA LEU A 953 -7.40 -9.39 -6.17
C LEU A 953 -7.38 -10.70 -5.36
N ARG A 954 -6.22 -11.10 -4.86
CA ARG A 954 -6.07 -12.31 -4.02
C ARG A 954 -6.80 -12.17 -2.70
N VAL A 955 -6.71 -11.03 -2.02
CA VAL A 955 -7.40 -10.80 -0.75
C VAL A 955 -8.92 -10.79 -0.95
N CYS A 956 -9.42 -10.17 -2.02
CA CYS A 956 -10.81 -10.34 -2.43
C CYS A 956 -11.17 -11.80 -2.67
N VAL A 957 -10.43 -12.53 -3.52
CA VAL A 957 -10.75 -13.91 -3.90
C VAL A 957 -10.65 -14.89 -2.72
N SER A 958 -9.66 -14.75 -1.85
CA SER A 958 -9.46 -15.63 -0.69
C SER A 958 -10.45 -15.36 0.44
N VAL A 959 -10.69 -14.09 0.81
CA VAL A 959 -11.70 -13.74 1.83
C VAL A 959 -13.11 -14.00 1.32
N MET A 960 -13.42 -13.65 0.06
CA MET A 960 -14.70 -14.01 -0.56
C MET A 960 -14.84 -15.53 -0.64
N GLY A 961 -13.81 -16.27 -1.06
CA GLY A 961 -13.84 -17.72 -1.17
C GLY A 961 -14.08 -18.44 0.16
N ALA A 962 -13.39 -18.00 1.22
CA ALA A 962 -13.52 -18.54 2.57
C ALA A 962 -14.93 -18.36 3.16
N ILE A 963 -15.63 -17.27 2.81
CA ILE A 963 -16.98 -16.95 3.32
C ILE A 963 -18.09 -17.44 2.37
N SER A 964 -17.89 -17.40 1.05
CA SER A 964 -18.91 -17.73 0.05
C SER A 964 -19.30 -19.20 0.05
N GLY A 965 -18.34 -20.10 0.30
CA GLY A 965 -18.59 -21.54 0.42
C GLY A 965 -19.58 -21.88 1.53
N PRO A 966 -19.30 -21.49 2.78
CA PRO A 966 -20.24 -21.59 3.88
C PRO A 966 -21.57 -20.88 3.58
N MET A 967 -21.57 -19.67 3.00
CA MET A 967 -22.81 -18.96 2.65
C MET A 967 -23.70 -19.71 1.64
N VAL A 968 -23.14 -20.38 0.63
CA VAL A 968 -23.93 -21.26 -0.28
C VAL A 968 -24.41 -22.51 0.46
N GLY A 969 -23.56 -23.08 1.32
CA GLY A 969 -23.87 -24.26 2.14
C GLY A 969 -25.14 -24.09 2.98
N ILE A 970 -25.40 -22.90 3.51
CA ILE A 970 -26.61 -22.59 4.28
C ILE A 970 -27.89 -22.80 3.45
N PHE A 971 -27.93 -22.22 2.24
CA PHE A 971 -29.10 -22.32 1.37
C PHE A 971 -29.24 -23.73 0.78
N VAL A 972 -28.14 -24.44 0.51
CA VAL A 972 -28.17 -25.85 0.09
C VAL A 972 -28.73 -26.73 1.20
N LEU A 973 -28.23 -26.62 2.43
CA LEU A 973 -28.74 -27.37 3.59
C LEU A 973 -30.24 -27.08 3.81
N ALA A 974 -30.62 -25.80 3.78
CA ALA A 974 -32.00 -25.34 3.96
C ALA A 974 -32.97 -25.85 2.87
N MET A 975 -32.55 -25.85 1.59
CA MET A 975 -33.41 -26.23 0.46
C MET A 975 -33.47 -27.75 0.22
N PHE A 976 -32.39 -28.50 0.48
CA PHE A 976 -32.33 -29.92 0.14
C PHE A 976 -32.64 -30.85 1.31
N TRP A 977 -32.44 -30.42 2.57
CA TRP A 977 -32.86 -31.14 3.78
C TRP A 977 -34.06 -30.44 4.45
N PRO A 978 -35.30 -30.94 4.26
CA PRO A 978 -36.48 -30.37 4.92
C PRO A 978 -36.38 -30.39 6.45
N LYS A 979 -35.72 -31.42 7.02
CA LYS A 979 -35.47 -31.53 8.46
C LYS A 979 -34.49 -30.49 9.03
N ALA A 980 -33.77 -29.71 8.21
CA ALA A 980 -32.74 -28.82 8.75
C ALA A 980 -33.33 -27.73 9.67
N GLY A 981 -32.82 -27.66 10.90
CA GLY A 981 -33.17 -26.68 11.93
C GLY A 981 -32.15 -25.54 12.07
N VAL A 982 -32.39 -24.67 13.05
CA VAL A 982 -31.60 -23.43 13.27
C VAL A 982 -30.24 -23.73 13.88
N LYS A 983 -30.18 -24.57 14.92
CA LYS A 983 -28.95 -24.89 15.65
C LYS A 983 -27.96 -25.61 14.75
N ALA A 984 -28.40 -26.65 14.04
CA ALA A 984 -27.56 -27.41 13.10
C ALA A 984 -26.97 -26.51 12.00
N THR A 985 -27.79 -25.60 11.47
CA THR A 985 -27.39 -24.65 10.42
C THR A 985 -26.41 -23.58 10.93
N MET A 986 -26.62 -23.04 12.14
CA MET A 986 -25.74 -22.02 12.72
C MET A 986 -24.38 -22.60 13.15
N ILE A 987 -24.35 -23.77 13.80
CA ILE A 987 -23.11 -24.40 14.28
C ILE A 987 -22.21 -24.77 13.10
N SER A 988 -22.76 -25.44 12.08
CA SER A 988 -22.01 -25.83 10.89
C SER A 988 -21.45 -24.64 10.08
N PHE A 989 -22.21 -23.54 10.00
CA PHE A 989 -21.71 -22.30 9.37
C PHE A 989 -20.53 -21.70 10.13
N VAL A 990 -20.64 -21.53 11.46
CA VAL A 990 -19.59 -20.88 12.27
C VAL A 990 -18.30 -21.70 12.27
N VAL A 991 -18.39 -23.02 12.46
CA VAL A 991 -17.21 -23.91 12.45
C VAL A 991 -16.54 -23.93 11.08
N SER A 992 -17.32 -24.06 9.98
CA SER A 992 -16.76 -24.02 8.63
C SER A 992 -16.07 -22.69 8.33
N THR A 993 -16.71 -21.57 8.65
CA THR A 993 -16.14 -20.23 8.42
C THR A 993 -14.85 -20.02 9.21
N PHE A 994 -14.78 -20.47 10.47
CA PHE A 994 -13.56 -20.38 11.28
C PHE A 994 -12.40 -21.18 10.67
N ILE A 995 -12.64 -22.44 10.27
CA ILE A 995 -11.63 -23.29 9.63
C ILE A 995 -11.14 -22.65 8.31
N MET A 996 -12.06 -22.15 7.49
CA MET A 996 -11.70 -21.50 6.22
C MET A 996 -10.93 -20.18 6.43
N CYS A 997 -11.22 -19.41 7.47
CA CYS A 997 -10.45 -18.21 7.82
C CYS A 997 -9.03 -18.57 8.31
N ALA A 998 -8.87 -19.64 9.09
CA ALA A 998 -7.55 -20.11 9.52
C ALA A 998 -6.68 -20.59 8.33
N ILE A 999 -7.27 -21.36 7.41
CA ILE A 999 -6.62 -21.78 6.15
C ILE A 999 -6.24 -20.55 5.30
N CYS A 1000 -7.15 -19.58 5.15
CA CYS A 1000 -6.89 -18.35 4.42
C CYS A 1000 -5.74 -17.53 5.02
N PHE A 1001 -5.67 -17.43 6.36
CA PHE A 1001 -4.58 -16.73 7.04
C PHE A 1001 -3.24 -17.46 6.85
N ALA A 1002 -3.22 -18.79 6.99
CA ALA A 1002 -2.01 -19.59 6.74
C ALA A 1002 -1.50 -19.45 5.29
N ASN A 1003 -2.39 -19.49 4.28
CA ASN A 1003 -2.02 -19.26 2.88
C ASN A 1003 -1.51 -17.83 2.62
N TYR A 1004 -2.05 -16.83 3.33
CA TYR A 1004 -1.62 -15.43 3.18
C TYR A 1004 -0.23 -15.17 3.80
N VAL A 1005 0.07 -15.78 4.95
CA VAL A 1005 1.35 -15.62 5.65
C VAL A 1005 2.48 -16.41 4.98
N ILE A 1006 2.20 -17.63 4.52
CA ILE A 1006 3.23 -18.54 3.94
C ILE A 1006 3.42 -18.34 2.44
N ASP A 1007 2.36 -17.88 1.74
CA ASP A 1007 2.29 -17.70 0.28
C ASP A 1007 2.94 -18.81 -0.58
N PRO A 1008 2.47 -20.07 -0.50
CA PRO A 1008 3.09 -21.19 -1.21
C PRO A 1008 3.00 -21.11 -2.75
N TYR A 1009 2.27 -20.14 -3.30
CA TYR A 1009 2.12 -19.92 -4.75
C TYR A 1009 2.66 -18.56 -5.21
N SER A 1010 3.46 -17.87 -4.39
CA SER A 1010 4.07 -16.56 -4.70
C SER A 1010 4.82 -16.55 -6.04
N GLU A 1011 5.28 -17.73 -6.44
CA GLU A 1011 6.29 -17.95 -7.47
C GLU A 1011 5.71 -18.57 -8.75
N LEU A 1012 4.47 -19.05 -8.69
CA LEU A 1012 3.78 -19.56 -9.87
C LEU A 1012 3.55 -18.41 -10.86
N SER A 1013 4.36 -18.40 -11.92
CA SER A 1013 4.26 -17.49 -13.05
C SER A 1013 4.77 -18.17 -14.33
N ARG A 1014 4.22 -17.81 -15.49
CA ARG A 1014 4.62 -18.37 -16.80
C ARG A 1014 5.58 -17.43 -17.53
N PRO A 1015 6.67 -17.95 -18.14
CA PRO A 1015 7.59 -17.16 -18.97
C PRO A 1015 6.92 -16.47 -20.12
N THR A 1016 7.66 -15.57 -20.74
CA THR A 1016 7.40 -15.16 -22.13
C THR A 1016 8.69 -15.37 -22.89
N ASN A 1017 8.63 -15.95 -24.10
CA ASN A 1017 9.72 -15.86 -25.08
C ASN A 1017 9.77 -14.44 -25.67
N SER A 1018 10.01 -13.46 -24.80
CA SER A 1018 10.37 -12.11 -25.19
C SER A 1018 11.82 -12.14 -25.69
N THR A 1019 12.13 -11.43 -26.77
CA THR A 1019 13.40 -11.57 -27.51
C THR A 1019 13.94 -10.22 -27.92
N LEU A 1020 15.24 -10.12 -28.23
CA LEU A 1020 15.98 -8.89 -28.61
C LEU A 1020 15.33 -8.03 -29.70
N GLU A 1021 14.21 -8.42 -30.33
CA GLU A 1021 13.47 -7.60 -31.31
C GLU A 1021 12.07 -6.99 -30.99
N GLY A 1022 11.23 -7.55 -30.10
CA GLY A 1022 9.82 -7.11 -29.95
C GLY A 1022 9.49 -5.67 -29.45
N CYS A 1023 10.25 -5.14 -28.50
CA CYS A 1023 9.96 -3.97 -27.62
C CYS A 1023 11.18 -3.08 -27.21
N ASN A 1024 11.92 -2.53 -28.18
CA ASN A 1024 12.78 -1.33 -28.08
C ASN A 1024 14.00 -1.29 -27.11
N TYR A 1025 14.85 -2.34 -27.07
CA TYR A 1025 16.25 -2.42 -26.57
C TYR A 1025 16.63 -1.95 -25.12
N ARG A 1026 15.74 -1.29 -24.33
CA ARG A 1026 15.69 -1.03 -22.85
C ARG A 1026 16.43 -1.98 -21.82
N ASN A 1027 15.81 -2.97 -21.12
CA ASN A 1027 16.35 -4.28 -20.56
C ASN A 1027 15.25 -5.30 -19.99
N PHE A 1028 15.46 -6.65 -19.89
CA PHE A 1028 14.42 -7.77 -19.69
C PHE A 1028 14.63 -8.92 -18.65
N THR A 1029 13.58 -9.53 -18.06
CA THR A 1029 13.62 -10.64 -17.06
C THR A 1029 12.33 -11.53 -17.01
N VAL A 1030 12.34 -12.79 -17.50
CA VAL A 1030 11.15 -13.69 -17.66
C VAL A 1030 11.01 -14.84 -16.63
N GLN A 1031 10.45 -16.04 -16.96
CA GLN A 1031 9.75 -17.08 -16.10
C GLN A 1031 10.14 -18.61 -16.14
N PRO A 1032 10.84 -19.30 -15.24
CA PRO A 1032 11.46 -20.59 -15.52
C PRO A 1032 10.65 -21.72 -14.90
N ALA A 1033 11.25 -22.91 -14.93
CA ALA A 1033 10.87 -23.95 -13.99
C ALA A 1033 11.42 -23.65 -12.56
N PRO A 1034 10.68 -24.07 -11.52
CA PRO A 1034 11.25 -24.47 -10.23
C PRO A 1034 11.98 -25.80 -10.40
N ASN A 1035 12.65 -26.28 -9.35
CA ASN A 1035 13.06 -27.68 -9.31
C ASN A 1035 11.93 -28.62 -8.81
N TYR A 1036 10.84 -28.05 -8.28
CA TYR A 1036 9.53 -28.69 -8.08
C TYR A 1036 8.50 -28.24 -9.16
N ASP A 1037 7.21 -28.57 -9.04
CA ASP A 1037 6.14 -27.92 -9.83
C ASP A 1037 5.39 -26.90 -8.96
N ALA A 1038 5.65 -25.60 -9.18
CA ALA A 1038 5.03 -24.49 -8.48
C ALA A 1038 3.50 -24.42 -8.66
N TYR A 1039 2.95 -25.18 -9.60
CA TYR A 1039 1.53 -25.34 -9.75
C TYR A 1039 0.89 -26.03 -8.54
N TYR A 1040 1.60 -26.89 -7.80
CA TYR A 1040 1.15 -27.46 -6.50
C TYR A 1040 1.60 -26.63 -5.29
N GLY A 1041 2.21 -25.48 -5.54
CA GLY A 1041 2.88 -24.68 -4.51
C GLY A 1041 4.06 -25.40 -3.84
N ASP A 1042 4.76 -24.64 -3.02
CA ASP A 1042 5.96 -25.03 -2.27
C ASP A 1042 5.86 -26.39 -1.55
N PRO A 1043 6.79 -27.35 -1.77
CA PRO A 1043 6.78 -28.64 -1.08
C PRO A 1043 7.04 -28.57 0.43
N GLU A 1044 7.84 -27.61 0.91
CA GLU A 1044 8.17 -27.44 2.34
C GLU A 1044 7.03 -26.74 3.13
N ALA A 1045 6.12 -26.07 2.43
CA ALA A 1045 4.98 -25.40 3.06
C ALA A 1045 3.95 -26.39 3.64
N ASN A 1046 3.44 -26.09 4.85
CA ASN A 1046 2.38 -26.84 5.52
C ASN A 1046 1.18 -27.12 4.60
N TYR A 1047 0.73 -28.38 4.48
CA TYR A 1047 -0.32 -28.82 3.55
C TYR A 1047 -1.56 -27.92 3.55
N PHE A 1048 -2.07 -27.53 4.73
CA PHE A 1048 -3.23 -26.65 4.86
C PHE A 1048 -3.01 -25.25 4.24
N SER A 1049 -1.79 -24.70 4.31
CA SER A 1049 -1.46 -23.42 3.68
C SER A 1049 -1.43 -23.54 2.15
N ARG A 1050 -1.07 -24.72 1.62
CA ARG A 1050 -1.04 -25.04 0.19
C ARG A 1050 -2.39 -25.37 -0.42
N ILE A 1051 -3.50 -25.26 0.32
CA ILE A 1051 -4.85 -25.39 -0.27
C ILE A 1051 -5.12 -24.16 -1.14
N SER A 1052 -5.55 -24.37 -2.39
CA SER A 1052 -5.82 -23.27 -3.31
C SER A 1052 -6.94 -22.34 -2.84
N ILE A 1053 -6.69 -21.04 -2.99
CA ILE A 1053 -7.69 -19.97 -2.79
C ILE A 1053 -8.96 -20.16 -3.65
N TYR A 1054 -8.82 -20.79 -4.82
CA TYR A 1054 -9.95 -21.09 -5.70
C TYR A 1054 -10.73 -22.33 -5.25
N ALA A 1055 -10.15 -23.20 -4.41
CA ALA A 1055 -10.83 -24.35 -3.80
C ALA A 1055 -11.65 -23.99 -2.54
N TYR A 1056 -11.42 -22.81 -1.94
CA TYR A 1056 -12.06 -22.38 -0.69
C TYR A 1056 -13.61 -22.40 -0.71
N PRO A 1057 -14.31 -21.89 -1.74
CA PRO A 1057 -15.77 -21.99 -1.83
C PRO A 1057 -16.27 -23.45 -1.78
N GLY A 1058 -15.65 -24.34 -2.55
CA GLY A 1058 -15.98 -25.76 -2.57
C GLY A 1058 -15.73 -26.43 -1.22
N LEU A 1059 -14.53 -26.24 -0.66
CA LEU A 1059 -14.13 -26.83 0.60
C LEU A 1059 -15.02 -26.35 1.77
N GLY A 1060 -15.28 -25.04 1.88
CA GLY A 1060 -16.11 -24.48 2.94
C GLY A 1060 -17.60 -24.87 2.83
N MET A 1061 -18.13 -25.07 1.61
CA MET A 1061 -19.46 -25.64 1.43
C MET A 1061 -19.51 -27.12 1.87
N VAL A 1062 -18.50 -27.90 1.49
CA VAL A 1062 -18.40 -29.33 1.85
C VAL A 1062 -18.23 -29.51 3.36
N ILE A 1063 -17.33 -28.76 4.01
CA ILE A 1063 -17.16 -28.78 5.47
C ILE A 1063 -18.47 -28.41 6.17
N MET A 1064 -19.19 -27.38 5.69
CA MET A 1064 -20.49 -27.02 6.28
C MET A 1064 -21.52 -28.16 6.14
N LEU A 1065 -21.60 -28.83 4.99
CA LEU A 1065 -22.56 -29.93 4.81
C LEU A 1065 -22.16 -31.19 5.60
N LEU A 1066 -20.86 -31.51 5.69
CA LEU A 1066 -20.33 -32.63 6.48
C LEU A 1066 -20.59 -32.47 7.99
N ILE A 1067 -20.59 -31.24 8.50
CA ILE A 1067 -20.96 -30.95 9.91
C ILE A 1067 -22.48 -30.82 10.05
N GLY A 1068 -23.13 -30.12 9.11
CA GLY A 1068 -24.54 -29.77 9.18
C GLY A 1068 -25.48 -30.97 9.05
N VAL A 1069 -25.25 -31.86 8.08
CA VAL A 1069 -26.15 -32.99 7.81
C VAL A 1069 -26.23 -33.96 8.99
N PRO A 1070 -25.12 -34.39 9.64
CA PRO A 1070 -25.19 -35.17 10.89
C PRO A 1070 -25.88 -34.40 12.03
N LEU A 1071 -25.60 -33.11 12.22
CA LEU A 1071 -26.24 -32.29 13.26
C LEU A 1071 -27.77 -32.18 13.09
N VAL A 1072 -28.29 -32.23 11.87
CA VAL A 1072 -29.75 -32.26 11.62
C VAL A 1072 -30.41 -33.51 12.21
N TYR A 1073 -29.72 -34.65 12.25
CA TYR A 1073 -30.23 -35.89 12.86
C TYR A 1073 -29.89 -36.00 14.35
N LEU A 1074 -28.77 -35.43 14.80
CA LEU A 1074 -28.33 -35.46 16.20
C LEU A 1074 -29.07 -34.47 17.11
N LEU A 1075 -29.55 -33.35 16.57
CA LEU A 1075 -30.25 -32.30 17.33
C LEU A 1075 -31.78 -32.36 17.24
N ASP A 1076 -32.32 -33.25 16.39
CA ASP A 1076 -33.74 -33.48 16.02
C ASP A 1076 -34.65 -32.26 16.25
N GLU A 1077 -34.31 -31.14 15.59
CA GLU A 1077 -34.99 -29.87 15.81
C GLU A 1077 -36.44 -29.90 15.26
N PRO A 1078 -37.42 -29.34 15.98
CA PRO A 1078 -38.83 -29.40 15.57
C PRO A 1078 -39.06 -28.66 14.25
N VAL A 1079 -39.41 -29.43 13.22
CA VAL A 1079 -39.60 -28.94 11.84
C VAL A 1079 -40.93 -28.21 11.71
N ILE A 1080 -40.91 -27.02 11.10
CA ILE A 1080 -42.12 -26.23 10.81
C ILE A 1080 -42.94 -26.94 9.73
N LYS A 1081 -44.25 -27.12 9.97
CA LYS A 1081 -45.17 -27.73 9.00
C LYS A 1081 -45.34 -26.86 7.74
N ASN A 1082 -45.70 -27.48 6.62
CA ASN A 1082 -45.98 -26.85 5.32
C ASN A 1082 -44.79 -26.14 4.61
N ILE A 1083 -43.55 -26.26 5.10
CA ILE A 1083 -42.37 -25.63 4.48
C ILE A 1083 -41.93 -26.25 3.13
N GLU A 1084 -42.56 -27.32 2.65
CA GLU A 1084 -42.12 -28.05 1.45
C GLU A 1084 -41.98 -27.14 0.22
N HIS A 1085 -42.88 -26.18 0.05
CA HIS A 1085 -42.85 -25.19 -1.03
C HIS A 1085 -41.61 -24.26 -1.01
N LEU A 1086 -40.86 -24.23 0.10
CA LEU A 1086 -39.58 -23.52 0.29
C LEU A 1086 -38.35 -24.42 0.07
N THR A 1087 -38.55 -25.70 -0.23
CA THR A 1087 -37.50 -26.69 -0.49
C THR A 1087 -37.32 -26.90 -2.00
N PHE A 1088 -36.22 -27.54 -2.40
CA PHE A 1088 -36.03 -27.97 -3.78
C PHE A 1088 -37.12 -28.96 -4.22
N TRP A 1089 -37.55 -29.86 -3.35
CA TRP A 1089 -38.53 -30.90 -3.66
C TRP A 1089 -39.91 -30.31 -3.96
N GLY A 1090 -40.43 -29.45 -3.08
CA GLY A 1090 -41.70 -28.77 -3.26
C GLY A 1090 -41.65 -27.52 -4.16
N ARG A 1091 -40.53 -27.22 -4.84
CA ARG A 1091 -40.35 -25.98 -5.64
C ARG A 1091 -41.43 -25.72 -6.71
N ASN A 1092 -42.16 -26.74 -7.13
CA ASN A 1092 -43.26 -26.62 -8.09
C ASN A 1092 -44.62 -26.30 -7.42
N LEU A 1093 -44.84 -26.69 -6.17
CA LEU A 1093 -46.09 -26.46 -5.42
C LEU A 1093 -46.49 -24.98 -5.40
N PRO A 1094 -47.79 -24.64 -5.40
CA PRO A 1094 -48.21 -23.26 -5.19
C PRO A 1094 -47.64 -22.73 -3.86
N PHE A 1095 -47.34 -21.44 -3.80
CA PHE A 1095 -47.13 -20.79 -2.51
C PHE A 1095 -48.47 -20.83 -1.76
N PRO A 1096 -48.52 -21.25 -0.47
CA PRO A 1096 -49.78 -21.35 0.25
C PRO A 1096 -50.48 -19.98 0.26
N ASN A 1097 -51.79 -19.98 0.02
CA ASN A 1097 -52.56 -18.73 0.03
C ASN A 1097 -52.47 -18.10 1.44
N THR A 1098 -52.34 -16.78 1.50
CA THR A 1098 -52.03 -16.02 2.73
C THR A 1098 -53.15 -15.99 3.77
N HIS A 1099 -54.19 -16.82 3.61
CA HIS A 1099 -55.22 -17.06 4.62
C HIS A 1099 -54.79 -18.13 5.64
N ASP A 1100 -54.05 -19.16 5.21
CA ASP A 1100 -53.65 -20.31 6.06
C ASP A 1100 -52.29 -20.13 6.75
N THR A 1101 -51.59 -19.03 6.44
CA THR A 1101 -50.28 -18.69 7.03
C THR A 1101 -50.28 -17.26 7.58
N LYS A 1102 -51.11 -17.02 8.61
CA LYS A 1102 -50.91 -15.86 9.48
C LYS A 1102 -49.48 -15.90 10.04
N PRO A 1103 -48.65 -14.87 9.84
CA PRO A 1103 -47.42 -14.76 10.61
C PRO A 1103 -47.79 -14.56 12.09
N LEU A 1104 -47.07 -15.20 13.01
CA LEU A 1104 -47.28 -15.03 14.45
C LEU A 1104 -46.76 -13.65 14.90
N VAL A 1105 -47.60 -12.63 14.66
CA VAL A 1105 -47.43 -11.24 15.10
C VAL A 1105 -48.61 -10.91 16.01
N ASP A 1106 -48.69 -11.61 17.14
CA ASP A 1106 -49.69 -11.35 18.18
C ASP A 1106 -49.12 -11.56 19.59
N GLU A 1107 -47.95 -10.94 19.85
CA GLU A 1107 -47.52 -10.61 21.22
C GLU A 1107 -48.31 -9.39 21.72
N THR A 1108 -49.65 -9.51 21.75
CA THR A 1108 -50.58 -8.49 22.27
C THR A 1108 -51.48 -9.03 23.40
N LYS A 1109 -50.93 -9.95 24.22
CA LYS A 1109 -51.54 -10.31 25.50
C LYS A 1109 -50.49 -10.47 26.61
N SER A 1110 -50.42 -9.44 27.45
CA SER A 1110 -49.86 -9.52 28.79
C SER A 1110 -50.73 -10.43 29.66
N THR A 1111 -50.14 -11.48 30.22
CA THR A 1111 -50.62 -12.11 31.46
C THR A 1111 -49.49 -12.07 32.49
N PRO A 1112 -49.79 -11.80 33.77
CA PRO A 1112 -48.77 -11.52 34.79
C PRO A 1112 -48.09 -12.80 35.30
N LEU A 1113 -47.13 -12.62 36.21
CA LEU A 1113 -46.52 -13.72 36.96
C LEU A 1113 -47.60 -14.46 37.77
N ASN A 1114 -47.71 -15.77 37.54
CA ASN A 1114 -48.03 -16.76 38.58
C ASN A 1114 -46.76 -17.62 38.72
N VAL A 1115 -45.98 -17.56 39.81
CA VAL A 1115 -46.36 -17.86 41.20
C VAL A 1115 -46.94 -19.27 41.30
N ILE A 1116 -46.18 -20.16 41.94
CA ILE A 1116 -46.60 -21.51 42.29
C ILE A 1116 -47.77 -21.39 43.27
N ASN A 1117 -48.91 -22.01 42.96
CA ASN A 1117 -49.84 -22.43 44.01
C ASN A 1117 -50.62 -23.69 43.63
N VAL A 1118 -51.02 -24.43 44.65
CA VAL A 1118 -51.62 -25.76 44.55
C VAL A 1118 -53.11 -25.67 44.84
N LYS A 1119 -53.98 -26.24 43.99
CA LYS A 1119 -55.10 -27.13 44.39
C LYS A 1119 -55.97 -27.67 43.26
N SER A 1120 -56.19 -28.98 43.32
CA SER A 1120 -57.42 -29.76 43.09
C SER A 1120 -58.53 -29.28 42.14
N THR A 1121 -58.98 -30.23 41.29
CA THR A 1121 -60.36 -30.41 40.75
C THR A 1121 -60.92 -29.29 39.86
N LEU A 1122 -61.66 -29.59 38.78
CA LEU A 1122 -62.41 -30.83 38.49
C LEU A 1122 -62.31 -31.18 36.99
#